data_AF-A0A1C5FNJ8-F1
#
_entry.id   AF-A0A1C5FNJ8-F1
#
_cell.length_a   1.000
_cell.length_b   1.000
_cell.length_c   1.000
_cell.angle_alpha   90.00
_cell.angle_beta   90.00
_cell.angle_gamma   90.00
#
_symmetry.space_group_name_H-M   'P 1'
#
loop_
_entity.id
_entity.type
_entity.pdbx_description
1 polymer ?
#
loop_
_entity_poly.entity_id
_entity_poly.type
_entity_poly.pdbx_seq_one_letter_code
_entity_poly.pdbx_strand_id
1 'polypeptide(L)'
;ALLADGHRVFIEASTHPVLTVGMQESFEEAGVPAATVPTLRRDHGDLAQLVRSLAQAFTAGAEVDWTTLFPTDPAPRTVPLPTYAFQRERYWLEGTAGRGGDPADLGLVSAEHPLLGAAVELADGSTHLLTGRLTAGGGDGWLGEHVVAGARLVPGAAQVEWALRAADEAGCGTVEELALQLPLVLPDTGGLRVQVVVGEAAEDGRRDVRVYSRPDRDAETTADPVWVCHAVGVLGPHGEPAPQPSGVWPPVGAEPVDTDGFYERATAAGYGYGPAFQGVRRLWRDGADVLAEVALPEPAGGQAGFGIHPALLDAALHPASLLDRPMEEHGEDPAEEHGEKHGEAQREGHDDGRVWLPFAWHGVSLWAAGATTVRVRLTPHEQAAGGERALRLTVADAVGDPVLTVDSLVLRPARTDQLRTAGRGAVDGLFTLDWTPLPEMAPGADTGLPEPVAGDGGWVALGAEGVEWAPPDVVRHPHLESLVAAIDAGTPVPSVALTAVPASKTAMDIEAAETDALAAVRRTLDLLRGWLAEPRLAESRLVVVTHGAVAPGGPVAEEHGSGAVDTAGAAVWGLLRSAQAENPERFLLLDRDPRGAPDPDEIGAAVLDGVLRAVALDEPQVAVGSGRVWAPRLTRAGGPGSGGLVGPVGEPAWRLAVRGASTVDNVTPVPCPEALEPLGPGEVRIAVHAAGMNFRDALIAVGMYPGGGVFRGSEGAGVVVDIGPEVAGLAVGDRVMGLFEGAFGPWAVADARMVVPIPDGWSFRQAAAVPVVFLTAWYGLVDLAGLRDGESVLIHAATGGVGMAAVQIARHLGAEVYATASP
;
A
#
# COMPACT_ATOMS: atom_id res chain seq x y z
N ALA A 1 25.39 62.86 0.37
CA ALA A 1 25.15 63.86 1.44
C ALA A 1 23.86 63.54 2.18
N LEU A 2 22.67 63.79 1.60
CA LEU A 2 21.39 63.59 2.30
C LEU A 2 21.15 62.16 2.85
N LEU A 3 21.59 61.11 2.16
CA LEU A 3 21.56 59.73 2.69
C LEU A 3 22.47 59.56 3.92
N ALA A 4 23.65 60.19 3.92
CA ALA A 4 24.57 60.15 5.06
C ALA A 4 24.01 60.94 6.26
N ASP A 5 23.23 61.99 6.00
CA ASP A 5 22.54 62.79 7.02
C ASP A 5 21.26 62.10 7.56
N GLY A 6 20.99 60.86 7.15
CA GLY A 6 19.90 60.06 7.71
C GLY A 6 18.56 60.18 6.98
N HIS A 7 18.46 60.95 5.90
CA HIS A 7 17.23 61.01 5.10
C HIS A 7 16.99 59.71 4.33
N ARG A 8 15.76 59.20 4.37
CA ARG A 8 15.37 57.91 3.76
C ARG A 8 14.17 57.99 2.81
N VAL A 9 13.50 59.14 2.73
CA VAL A 9 12.35 59.37 1.84
C VAL A 9 12.60 60.64 1.05
N PHE A 10 12.53 60.55 -0.28
CA PHE A 10 12.77 61.67 -1.20
C PHE A 10 11.53 61.87 -2.06
N ILE A 11 10.93 63.06 -1.98
CA ILE A 11 9.72 63.41 -2.73
C ILE A 11 10.12 64.20 -3.97
N GLU A 12 9.83 63.66 -5.15
CA GLU A 12 10.06 64.35 -6.42
C GLU A 12 8.81 65.16 -6.78
N ALA A 13 8.86 66.46 -6.48
CA ALA A 13 7.82 67.42 -6.83
C ALA A 13 7.91 67.79 -8.32
N SER A 14 7.23 67.03 -9.17
CA SER A 14 7.21 67.23 -10.62
C SER A 14 5.86 66.84 -11.24
N THR A 15 5.60 67.34 -12.46
CA THR A 15 4.43 66.95 -13.27
C THR A 15 4.59 65.56 -13.90
N HIS A 16 5.82 65.02 -13.91
CA HIS A 16 6.16 63.65 -14.26
C HIS A 16 7.58 63.34 -13.74
N PRO A 17 7.80 62.17 -13.11
CA PRO A 17 9.10 61.84 -12.56
C PRO A 17 10.15 61.67 -13.65
N VAL A 18 11.26 62.37 -13.49
CA VAL A 18 12.46 62.25 -14.33
C VAL A 18 13.70 61.95 -13.50
N LEU A 19 13.67 62.22 -12.19
CA LEU A 19 14.80 62.01 -11.29
C LEU A 19 14.73 60.71 -10.49
N THR A 20 13.54 60.10 -10.41
CA THR A 20 13.29 58.88 -9.63
C THR A 20 14.30 57.76 -9.91
N VAL A 21 14.60 57.49 -11.19
CA VAL A 21 15.56 56.42 -11.58
C VAL A 21 16.97 56.75 -11.12
N GLY A 22 17.47 57.96 -11.42
CA GLY A 22 18.82 58.35 -11.01
C GLY A 22 18.99 58.42 -9.48
N MET A 23 17.93 58.76 -8.75
CA MET A 23 17.93 58.69 -7.29
C MET A 23 17.99 57.23 -6.79
N GLN A 24 17.23 56.31 -7.39
CA GLN A 24 17.29 54.88 -7.04
C GLN A 24 18.66 54.27 -7.31
N GLU A 25 19.26 54.56 -8.47
CA GLU A 25 20.63 54.13 -8.81
C GLU A 25 21.64 54.65 -7.77
N SER A 26 21.49 55.91 -7.34
CA SER A 26 22.34 56.51 -6.30
C SER A 26 22.15 55.86 -4.91
N PHE A 27 20.96 55.34 -4.61
CA PHE A 27 20.69 54.66 -3.34
C PHE A 27 21.31 53.26 -3.32
N GLU A 28 21.18 52.56 -4.44
CA GLU A 28 21.80 51.25 -4.67
C GLU A 28 23.33 51.33 -4.60
N GLU A 29 23.93 52.31 -5.29
CA GLU A 29 25.38 52.54 -5.23
C GLU A 29 25.87 52.84 -3.81
N ALA A 30 25.07 53.56 -3.01
CA ALA A 30 25.38 53.85 -1.62
C ALA A 30 25.07 52.71 -0.64
N GLY A 31 24.38 51.65 -1.07
CA GLY A 31 23.94 50.54 -0.21
C GLY A 31 22.97 50.94 0.91
N VAL A 32 22.28 52.08 0.76
CA VAL A 32 21.36 52.61 1.79
C VAL A 32 19.91 52.44 1.32
N PRO A 33 19.05 51.72 2.06
CA PRO A 33 17.65 51.58 1.69
C PRO A 33 16.93 52.93 1.85
N ALA A 34 16.46 53.51 0.74
CA ALA A 34 15.69 54.74 0.71
C ALA A 34 14.60 54.68 -0.37
N ALA A 35 13.52 55.44 -0.17
CA ALA A 35 12.37 55.48 -1.07
C ALA A 35 12.31 56.80 -1.84
N THR A 36 11.97 56.72 -3.13
CA THR A 36 11.63 57.86 -3.97
C THR A 36 10.15 57.85 -4.28
N VAL A 37 9.49 58.99 -4.07
CA VAL A 37 8.05 59.14 -4.23
C VAL A 37 7.76 60.28 -5.21
N PRO A 38 7.20 60.01 -6.39
CA PRO A 38 6.85 61.06 -7.34
C PRO A 38 5.54 61.74 -6.94
N THR A 39 5.38 63.05 -7.14
CA THR A 39 4.12 63.72 -6.81
C THR A 39 3.01 63.52 -7.84
N LEU A 40 3.35 63.57 -9.14
CA LEU A 40 2.40 63.40 -10.25
C LEU A 40 3.07 62.61 -11.39
N ARG A 41 2.26 62.04 -12.28
CA ARG A 41 2.74 61.36 -13.50
C ARG A 41 2.01 61.92 -14.71
N ARG A 42 2.71 62.01 -15.85
CA ARG A 42 2.11 62.31 -17.17
C ARG A 42 0.88 61.45 -17.40
N ASP A 43 -0.18 62.08 -17.90
CA ASP A 43 -1.49 61.47 -18.18
C ASP A 43 -2.26 60.96 -16.94
N HIS A 44 -1.71 61.16 -15.73
CA HIS A 44 -2.27 60.76 -14.43
C HIS A 44 -2.02 61.84 -13.37
N GLY A 45 -2.37 63.09 -13.69
CA GLY A 45 -2.20 64.26 -12.80
C GLY A 45 -3.39 64.54 -11.88
N ASP A 46 -4.17 63.53 -11.51
CA ASP A 46 -5.37 63.69 -10.71
C ASP A 46 -5.10 63.61 -9.20
N LEU A 47 -6.14 63.95 -8.41
CA LEU A 47 -6.05 63.90 -6.95
C LEU A 47 -5.79 62.48 -6.44
N ALA A 48 -6.27 61.45 -7.14
CA ALA A 48 -6.06 60.06 -6.78
C ALA A 48 -4.57 59.68 -6.86
N GLN A 49 -3.85 60.12 -7.89
CA GLN A 49 -2.41 59.92 -7.99
C GLN A 49 -1.65 60.68 -6.91
N LEU A 50 -2.06 61.89 -6.55
CA LEU A 50 -1.44 62.64 -5.46
C LEU A 50 -1.65 61.95 -4.10
N VAL A 51 -2.87 61.48 -3.81
CA VAL A 51 -3.18 60.73 -2.58
C VAL A 51 -2.41 59.41 -2.52
N ARG A 52 -2.26 58.71 -3.65
CA ARG A 52 -1.42 57.50 -3.73
C ARG A 52 0.05 57.80 -3.39
N SER A 53 0.55 58.94 -3.85
CA SER A 53 1.92 59.38 -3.59
C SER A 53 2.11 59.75 -2.11
N LEU A 54 1.13 60.43 -1.51
CA LEU A 54 1.10 60.66 -0.05
C LEU A 54 1.09 59.35 0.75
N ALA A 55 0.32 58.35 0.31
CA ALA A 55 0.28 57.04 0.96
C ALA A 55 1.63 56.32 0.86
N GLN A 56 2.29 56.37 -0.30
CA GLN A 56 3.63 55.82 -0.49
C GLN A 56 4.65 56.49 0.44
N ALA A 57 4.62 57.82 0.56
CA ALA A 57 5.47 58.56 1.49
C ALA A 57 5.22 58.14 2.94
N PHE A 58 3.95 57.97 3.34
CA PHE A 58 3.57 57.50 4.67
C PHE A 58 4.08 56.08 4.96
N THR A 59 3.91 55.13 4.03
CA THR A 59 4.43 53.76 4.19
C THR A 59 5.96 53.70 4.20
N ALA A 60 6.62 54.68 3.59
CA ALA A 60 8.07 54.83 3.63
C ALA A 60 8.57 55.53 4.92
N GLY A 61 7.65 55.90 5.83
CA GLY A 61 7.95 56.47 7.14
C GLY A 61 7.86 57.99 7.23
N ALA A 62 7.34 58.69 6.21
CA ALA A 62 7.08 60.13 6.31
C ALA A 62 5.80 60.40 7.14
N GLU A 63 5.83 61.44 7.97
CA GLU A 63 4.61 61.90 8.65
C GLU A 63 3.68 62.60 7.66
N VAL A 64 2.42 62.14 7.60
CA VAL A 64 1.37 62.72 6.75
C VAL A 64 0.16 63.03 7.60
N ASP A 65 -0.28 64.29 7.55
CA ASP A 65 -1.53 64.72 8.20
C ASP A 65 -2.73 64.40 7.31
N TRP A 66 -3.30 63.21 7.53
CA TRP A 66 -4.47 62.71 6.82
C TRP A 66 -5.75 63.49 7.13
N THR A 67 -5.80 64.30 8.18
CA THR A 67 -7.02 65.05 8.55
C THR A 67 -7.39 66.11 7.51
N THR A 68 -6.38 66.60 6.76
CA THR A 68 -6.56 67.56 5.65
C THR A 68 -7.38 67.01 4.49
N LEU A 69 -7.44 65.69 4.29
CA LEU A 69 -8.23 65.04 3.24
C LEU A 69 -9.69 64.80 3.63
N PHE A 70 -10.03 64.97 4.92
CA PHE A 70 -11.39 64.75 5.44
C PHE A 70 -11.85 65.96 6.28
N PRO A 71 -12.10 67.13 5.65
CA PRO A 71 -12.51 68.34 6.35
C PRO A 71 -14.00 68.26 6.74
N THR A 72 -14.32 67.51 7.81
CA THR A 72 -15.67 67.42 8.38
C THR A 72 -15.73 67.99 9.79
N ASP A 73 -16.89 68.50 10.21
CA ASP A 73 -17.18 68.90 11.60
C ASP A 73 -18.33 68.02 12.16
N PRO A 74 -18.08 67.18 13.18
CA PRO A 74 -16.81 66.98 13.87
C PRO A 74 -15.76 66.25 13.02
N ALA A 75 -14.49 66.46 13.35
CA ALA A 75 -13.37 65.80 12.68
C ALA A 75 -13.47 64.27 12.84
N PRO A 76 -13.12 63.46 11.81
CA PRO A 76 -13.18 62.01 11.90
C PRO A 76 -12.21 61.47 12.96
N ARG A 77 -12.67 60.49 13.75
CA ARG A 77 -11.81 59.80 14.72
C ARG A 77 -10.86 58.86 13.99
N THR A 78 -9.56 59.16 14.01
CA THR A 78 -8.52 58.21 13.58
C THR A 78 -8.30 57.15 14.65
N VAL A 79 -8.25 55.88 14.25
CA VAL A 79 -7.98 54.76 15.15
C VAL A 79 -6.66 54.13 14.72
N PRO A 80 -5.64 54.04 15.59
CA PRO A 80 -4.40 53.38 15.24
C PRO A 80 -4.67 51.89 15.04
N LEU A 81 -4.27 51.34 13.89
CA LEU A 81 -4.18 49.89 13.73
C LEU A 81 -3.07 49.37 14.66
N PRO A 82 -3.20 48.17 15.25
CA PRO A 82 -2.13 47.59 16.06
C PRO A 82 -0.82 47.54 15.26
N THR A 83 0.24 48.19 15.76
CA THR A 83 1.55 48.30 15.10
C THR A 83 2.47 47.09 15.34
N TYR A 84 1.93 46.01 15.90
CA TYR A 84 2.70 44.81 16.17
C TYR A 84 3.00 44.08 14.85
N ALA A 85 4.24 44.17 14.38
CA ALA A 85 4.75 43.19 13.44
C ALA A 85 4.72 41.84 14.16
N PHE A 86 4.13 40.81 13.57
CA PHE A 86 4.25 39.44 14.10
C PHE A 86 5.73 39.13 14.30
N GLN A 87 6.21 39.12 15.54
CA GLN A 87 7.50 38.54 15.86
C GLN A 87 7.39 37.06 15.50
N ARG A 88 8.20 36.59 14.55
CA ARG A 88 8.22 35.18 14.12
C ARG A 88 8.82 34.24 15.19
N GLU A 89 8.92 34.71 16.43
CA GLU A 89 9.19 33.86 17.57
C GLU A 89 7.85 33.33 18.09
N ARG A 90 7.69 32.00 18.00
CA ARG A 90 6.52 31.28 18.52
C ARG A 90 6.49 31.40 20.05
N TYR A 91 5.72 32.35 20.55
CA TYR A 91 5.32 32.41 21.97
C TYR A 91 3.86 32.02 22.14
N TRP A 92 3.49 30.86 21.61
CA TRP A 92 2.33 30.14 22.13
C TRP A 92 2.79 29.49 23.43
N LEU A 93 1.90 29.33 24.42
CA LEU A 93 2.07 28.22 25.35
C LEU A 93 2.27 27.00 24.44
N GLU A 94 3.47 26.42 24.44
CA GLU A 94 3.66 25.08 23.92
C GLU A 94 2.71 24.23 24.74
N GLY A 95 1.48 24.11 24.25
CA GLY A 95 0.49 23.24 24.83
C GLY A 95 1.20 21.91 24.86
N THR A 96 1.41 21.39 26.06
CA THR A 96 1.96 20.07 26.33
C THR A 96 1.38 19.09 25.33
N ALA A 97 2.11 18.87 24.23
CA ALA A 97 1.77 17.92 23.21
C ALA A 97 1.96 16.56 23.88
N GLY A 98 0.91 16.06 24.52
CA GLY A 98 1.00 14.90 25.41
C GLY A 98 -0.14 14.76 26.42
N ARG A 99 -0.94 15.80 26.70
CA ARG A 99 -2.21 15.62 27.41
C ARG A 99 -3.38 15.90 26.47
N GLY A 100 -3.90 14.83 25.86
CA GLY A 100 -5.34 14.79 25.56
C GLY A 100 -6.13 15.03 26.85
N GLY A 101 -7.46 15.17 26.77
CA GLY A 101 -8.29 15.12 27.99
C GLY A 101 -7.89 13.91 28.85
N ASP A 102 -8.02 14.05 30.16
CA ASP A 102 -7.72 12.93 31.07
C ASP A 102 -8.52 11.70 30.59
N PRO A 103 -7.88 10.57 30.26
CA PRO A 103 -8.59 9.36 29.84
C PRO A 103 -9.71 8.98 30.82
N ALA A 104 -9.57 9.33 32.10
CA ALA A 104 -10.59 9.16 33.12
C ALA A 104 -11.91 9.87 32.79
N ASP A 105 -11.89 11.00 32.08
CA ASP A 105 -13.10 11.73 31.64
C ASP A 105 -13.91 10.92 30.60
N LEU A 106 -13.26 9.98 29.90
CA LEU A 106 -13.88 9.04 28.98
C LEU A 106 -14.16 7.67 29.63
N GLY A 107 -13.95 7.54 30.94
CA GLY A 107 -14.09 6.28 31.69
C GLY A 107 -12.97 5.29 31.42
N LEU A 108 -11.83 5.73 30.87
CA LEU A 108 -10.65 4.91 30.60
C LEU A 108 -9.61 5.07 31.71
N VAL A 109 -8.67 4.13 31.80
CA VAL A 109 -7.55 4.22 32.73
C VAL A 109 -6.39 4.92 32.04
N SER A 110 -5.76 5.90 32.69
CA SER A 110 -4.50 6.47 32.24
C SER A 110 -3.41 5.41 32.36
N ALA A 111 -2.72 5.09 31.26
CA ALA A 111 -1.63 4.12 31.31
C ALA A 111 -0.31 4.74 31.81
N GLU A 112 -0.30 6.03 32.18
CA GLU A 112 0.87 6.81 32.65
C GLU A 112 2.10 6.72 31.73
N HIS A 113 1.87 6.40 30.44
CA HIS A 113 2.91 6.16 29.46
C HIS A 113 2.97 7.28 28.41
N PRO A 114 4.17 7.82 28.06
CA PRO A 114 4.27 8.99 27.19
C PRO A 114 3.71 8.82 25.77
N LEU A 115 3.70 7.58 25.23
CA LEU A 115 3.20 7.30 23.88
C LEU A 115 1.87 6.54 23.86
N LEU A 116 1.51 5.86 24.95
CA LEU A 116 0.29 5.04 25.09
C LEU A 116 -0.55 5.67 26.19
N GLY A 117 -1.36 6.67 25.84
CA GLY A 117 -2.01 7.51 26.84
C GLY A 117 -3.12 6.83 27.64
N ALA A 118 -3.72 5.76 27.13
CA ALA A 118 -4.85 5.09 27.78
C ALA A 118 -4.75 3.56 27.71
N ALA A 119 -5.25 2.91 28.75
CA ALA A 119 -5.45 1.47 28.85
C ALA A 119 -6.95 1.16 29.03
N VAL A 120 -7.38 0.05 28.43
CA VAL A 120 -8.76 -0.46 28.49
C VAL A 120 -8.69 -1.95 28.78
N GLU A 121 -9.26 -2.35 29.91
CA GLU A 121 -9.58 -3.75 30.19
C GLU A 121 -11.01 -4.02 29.74
N LEU A 122 -11.21 -5.04 28.91
CA LEU A 122 -12.58 -5.46 28.56
C LEU A 122 -13.28 -6.05 29.78
N ALA A 123 -14.58 -5.84 29.90
CA ALA A 123 -15.35 -6.20 31.10
C ALA A 123 -15.35 -7.71 31.43
N ASP A 124 -14.98 -8.56 30.48
CA ASP A 124 -14.81 -10.00 30.67
C ASP A 124 -13.40 -10.39 31.16
N GLY A 125 -12.50 -9.43 31.32
CA GLY A 125 -11.10 -9.64 31.72
C GLY A 125 -10.25 -10.38 30.68
N SER A 126 -10.79 -10.62 29.49
CA SER A 126 -10.12 -11.41 28.44
C SER A 126 -9.02 -10.61 27.74
N THR A 127 -9.17 -9.29 27.62
CA THR A 127 -8.31 -8.48 26.74
C THR A 127 -7.92 -7.17 27.41
N HIS A 128 -6.64 -6.83 27.32
CA HIS A 128 -6.13 -5.51 27.65
C HIS A 128 -5.72 -4.79 26.36
N LEU A 129 -6.17 -3.55 26.21
CA LEU A 129 -5.85 -2.69 25.07
C LEU A 129 -5.17 -1.42 25.57
N LEU A 130 -3.94 -1.19 25.14
CA LEU A 130 -3.27 0.10 25.30
C LEU A 130 -3.33 0.87 23.98
N THR A 131 -3.63 2.16 24.03
CA THR A 131 -3.79 2.98 22.82
C THR A 131 -3.06 4.32 22.94
N GLY A 132 -2.52 4.77 21.81
CA GLY A 132 -1.68 5.95 21.72
C GLY A 132 -1.79 6.68 20.38
N ARG A 133 -1.21 7.88 20.32
CA ARG A 133 -1.07 8.66 19.08
C ARG A 133 0.38 9.10 18.93
N LEU A 134 1.00 8.73 17.82
CA LEU A 134 2.33 9.19 17.43
C LEU A 134 2.17 10.38 16.48
N THR A 135 2.76 11.52 16.81
CA THR A 135 2.80 12.67 15.89
C THR A 135 3.98 12.53 14.94
N ALA A 136 3.72 12.64 13.65
CA ALA A 136 4.72 12.54 12.59
C ALA A 136 5.40 13.90 12.29
N GLY A 137 4.91 14.99 12.90
CA GLY A 137 5.19 16.37 12.53
C GLY A 137 6.67 16.72 12.35
N GLY A 138 7.05 17.00 11.09
CA GLY A 138 8.21 17.81 10.71
C GLY A 138 9.60 17.17 10.88
N GLY A 139 9.73 16.14 11.71
CA GLY A 139 11.03 15.66 12.19
C GLY A 139 11.49 16.33 13.50
N ASP A 140 10.63 17.14 14.13
CA ASP A 140 10.96 17.89 15.37
C ASP A 140 10.76 17.06 16.65
N GLY A 141 10.36 15.79 16.54
CA GLY A 141 10.20 14.86 17.67
C GLY A 141 11.22 13.73 17.57
N TRP A 142 11.71 13.26 18.73
CA TRP A 142 12.80 12.27 18.79
C TRP A 142 12.56 11.04 17.92
N LEU A 143 11.34 10.48 17.89
CA LEU A 143 11.02 9.32 17.05
C LEU A 143 11.27 9.54 15.54
N GLY A 144 11.14 10.78 15.06
CA GLY A 144 11.40 11.14 13.66
C GLY A 144 12.88 11.16 13.28
N GLU A 145 13.77 11.13 14.28
CA GLU A 145 15.23 11.10 14.11
C GLU A 145 15.80 9.68 13.95
N HIS A 146 14.97 8.64 14.07
CA HIS A 146 15.35 7.27 13.77
C HIS A 146 15.16 6.96 12.27
N VAL A 147 16.15 7.34 11.47
CA VAL A 147 16.13 7.14 10.01
C VAL A 147 16.99 5.93 9.63
N VAL A 148 16.41 4.98 8.89
CA VAL A 148 17.14 3.84 8.34
C VAL A 148 16.86 3.73 6.85
N ALA A 149 17.92 3.66 6.05
CA ALA A 149 17.88 3.66 4.59
C ALA A 149 17.08 4.85 4.00
N GLY A 150 16.99 5.98 4.72
CA GLY A 150 16.22 7.15 4.33
C GLY A 150 14.73 7.12 4.71
N ALA A 151 14.25 6.06 5.37
CA ALA A 151 12.88 5.97 5.90
C ALA A 151 12.86 6.25 7.41
N ARG A 152 11.86 7.01 7.89
CA ARG A 152 11.63 7.27 9.32
C ARG A 152 10.90 6.10 9.93
N LEU A 153 11.58 5.29 10.73
CA LEU A 153 11.04 4.07 11.32
C LEU A 153 10.87 4.26 12.83
N VAL A 154 9.75 3.81 13.39
CA VAL A 154 9.68 3.58 14.83
C VAL A 154 10.63 2.43 15.16
N PRO A 155 11.61 2.62 16.08
CA PRO A 155 12.60 1.61 16.40
C PRO A 155 11.93 0.37 16.99
N GLY A 156 12.50 -0.82 16.74
CA GLY A 156 12.04 -2.06 17.37
C GLY A 156 12.06 -1.98 18.90
N ALA A 157 13.03 -1.25 19.46
CA ALA A 157 13.11 -0.95 20.89
C ALA A 157 11.86 -0.27 21.47
N ALA A 158 11.17 0.59 20.69
CA ALA A 158 9.92 1.20 21.14
C ALA A 158 8.78 0.18 21.18
N GLN A 159 8.71 -0.73 20.22
CA GLN A 159 7.68 -1.77 20.20
C GLN A 159 7.87 -2.79 21.34
N VAL A 160 9.12 -3.11 21.71
CA VAL A 160 9.45 -3.93 22.88
C VAL A 160 9.07 -3.22 24.18
N GLU A 161 9.37 -1.94 24.29
CA GLU A 161 9.00 -1.14 25.46
C GLU A 161 7.48 -1.06 25.64
N TRP A 162 6.73 -0.91 24.55
CA TRP A 162 5.26 -0.98 24.57
C TRP A 162 4.74 -2.35 25.00
N ALA A 163 5.37 -3.43 24.55
CA ALA A 163 5.02 -4.79 24.97
C ALA A 163 5.31 -5.02 26.46
N LEU A 164 6.40 -4.47 27.00
CA LEU A 164 6.71 -4.50 28.43
C LEU A 164 5.68 -3.73 29.24
N ARG A 165 5.30 -2.51 28.81
CA ARG A 165 4.24 -1.74 29.48
C ARG A 165 2.89 -2.48 29.45
N ALA A 166 2.58 -3.13 28.33
CA ALA A 166 1.37 -3.95 28.20
C ALA A 166 1.43 -5.23 29.06
N ALA A 167 2.62 -5.82 29.25
CA ALA A 167 2.83 -6.93 30.16
C ALA A 167 2.55 -6.52 31.61
N ASP A 168 3.09 -5.39 32.06
CA ASP A 168 2.83 -4.86 33.40
C ASP A 168 1.31 -4.66 33.65
N GLU A 169 0.60 -4.10 32.66
CA GLU A 169 -0.85 -3.87 32.74
C GLU A 169 -1.66 -5.17 32.80
N ALA A 170 -1.17 -6.24 32.16
CA ALA A 170 -1.80 -7.56 32.14
C ALA A 170 -1.33 -8.49 33.28
N GLY A 171 -0.43 -8.02 34.16
CA GLY A 171 0.17 -8.82 35.23
C GLY A 171 1.19 -9.88 34.76
N CYS A 172 1.73 -9.71 33.55
CA CYS A 172 2.83 -10.50 33.01
C CYS A 172 4.17 -9.85 33.37
N GLY A 173 5.24 -10.64 33.40
CA GLY A 173 6.56 -10.18 33.85
C GLY A 173 7.67 -10.22 32.81
N THR A 174 7.41 -10.86 31.67
CA THR A 174 8.41 -11.06 30.61
C THR A 174 7.75 -10.99 29.23
N VAL A 175 8.53 -10.58 28.22
CA VAL A 175 8.20 -10.81 26.82
C VAL A 175 8.98 -12.06 26.39
N GLU A 176 8.29 -13.21 26.32
CA GLU A 176 8.93 -14.47 25.92
C GLU A 176 9.38 -14.40 24.46
N GLU A 177 8.54 -13.83 23.60
CA GLU A 177 8.83 -13.60 22.19
C GLU A 177 8.11 -12.34 21.69
N LEU A 178 8.78 -11.55 20.86
CA LEU A 178 8.16 -10.51 20.05
C LEU A 178 8.81 -10.47 18.66
N ALA A 179 8.06 -10.91 17.65
CA ALA A 179 8.47 -10.88 16.25
C ALA A 179 7.93 -9.63 15.56
N LEU A 180 8.84 -8.83 14.98
CA LEU A 180 8.54 -7.65 14.19
C LEU A 180 8.25 -8.09 12.74
N GLN A 181 6.97 -8.06 12.35
CA GLN A 181 6.50 -8.55 11.06
C GLN A 181 6.71 -7.52 9.94
N LEU A 182 6.42 -6.25 10.24
CA LEU A 182 6.51 -5.13 9.29
C LEU A 182 7.17 -3.92 9.97
N PRO A 183 8.03 -3.17 9.24
CA PRO A 183 8.54 -1.91 9.74
C PRO A 183 7.41 -0.90 9.96
N LEU A 184 7.33 -0.35 11.17
CA LEU A 184 6.38 0.71 11.49
C LEU A 184 6.96 2.05 11.04
N VAL A 185 6.49 2.54 9.89
CA VAL A 185 6.96 3.78 9.26
C VAL A 185 6.18 4.98 9.80
N LEU A 186 6.89 6.04 10.21
CA LEU A 186 6.28 7.32 10.52
C LEU A 186 6.01 8.11 9.23
N PRO A 187 4.78 8.59 9.00
CA PRO A 187 4.48 9.40 7.83
C PRO A 187 5.19 10.75 7.89
N ASP A 188 5.34 11.43 6.75
CA ASP A 188 5.96 12.77 6.70
C ASP A 188 5.05 13.86 7.33
N THR A 189 3.73 13.63 7.31
CA THR A 189 2.71 14.54 7.84
C THR A 189 1.64 13.78 8.65
N GLY A 190 0.93 14.49 9.52
CA GLY A 190 -0.14 13.91 10.35
C GLY A 190 0.39 13.10 11.54
N GLY A 191 -0.14 11.90 11.73
CA GLY A 191 0.23 11.02 12.83
C GLY A 191 -0.29 9.60 12.65
N LEU A 192 0.07 8.72 13.56
CA LEU A 192 -0.43 7.35 13.64
C LEU A 192 -1.19 7.15 14.94
N ARG A 193 -2.30 6.41 14.88
CA ARG A 193 -2.87 5.78 16.07
C ARG A 193 -2.20 4.43 16.24
N VAL A 194 -1.81 4.11 17.47
CA VAL A 194 -1.16 2.85 17.82
C VAL A 194 -2.03 2.12 18.83
N GLN A 195 -2.12 0.80 18.69
CA GLN A 195 -2.78 -0.08 19.64
C GLN A 195 -1.88 -1.26 19.98
N VAL A 196 -1.82 -1.60 21.26
CA VAL A 196 -1.19 -2.83 21.76
C VAL A 196 -2.29 -3.66 22.39
N VAL A 197 -2.53 -4.84 21.84
CA VAL A 197 -3.61 -5.73 22.25
C VAL A 197 -3.01 -6.95 22.92
N VAL A 198 -3.39 -7.19 24.17
CA VAL A 198 -3.02 -8.39 24.93
C VAL A 198 -4.26 -9.28 25.04
N GLY A 199 -4.15 -10.52 24.59
CA GLY A 199 -5.23 -11.50 24.60
C GLY A 199 -5.47 -12.17 25.95
N GLU A 200 -6.35 -13.17 25.93
CA GLU A 200 -6.73 -13.96 27.10
C GLU A 200 -5.55 -14.73 27.69
N ALA A 201 -5.55 -14.90 29.01
CA ALA A 201 -4.57 -15.75 29.68
C ALA A 201 -4.83 -17.22 29.32
N ALA A 202 -3.81 -17.87 28.79
CA ALA A 202 -3.76 -19.31 28.71
C ALA A 202 -3.64 -19.95 30.12
N GLU A 203 -3.88 -21.25 30.21
CA GLU A 203 -3.83 -22.00 31.49
C GLU A 203 -2.46 -21.92 32.19
N ASP A 204 -1.38 -21.68 31.43
CA ASP A 204 -0.01 -21.53 31.93
C ASP A 204 0.37 -20.08 32.27
N GLY A 205 -0.58 -19.15 32.18
CA GLY A 205 -0.39 -17.73 32.49
C GLY A 205 0.22 -16.91 31.35
N ARG A 206 0.46 -17.50 30.17
CA ARG A 206 0.91 -16.75 28.99
C ARG A 206 -0.23 -15.99 28.32
N ARG A 207 0.11 -14.91 27.63
CA ARG A 207 -0.85 -14.10 26.84
C ARG A 207 -0.26 -13.72 25.50
N ASP A 208 -1.05 -13.79 24.44
CA ASP A 208 -0.67 -13.23 23.14
C ASP A 208 -0.59 -11.70 23.23
N VAL A 209 0.37 -11.08 22.53
CA VAL A 209 0.45 -9.63 22.34
C VAL A 209 0.59 -9.26 20.87
N ARG A 210 -0.09 -8.20 20.45
CA ARG A 210 -0.04 -7.69 19.07
C ARG A 210 0.05 -6.16 19.05
N VAL A 211 0.89 -5.61 18.17
CA VAL A 211 1.06 -4.16 17.97
C VAL A 211 0.48 -3.76 16.63
N TYR A 212 -0.43 -2.79 16.63
CA TYR A 212 -1.10 -2.27 15.45
C TYR A 212 -0.88 -0.79 15.29
N SER A 213 -0.91 -0.31 14.05
CA SER A 213 -1.06 1.12 13.77
C SER A 213 -2.00 1.40 12.61
N ARG A 214 -2.51 2.63 12.57
CA ARG A 214 -3.22 3.19 11.41
C ARG A 214 -2.96 4.69 11.31
N PRO A 215 -3.00 5.29 10.11
CA PRO A 215 -2.96 6.74 9.95
C PRO A 215 -4.06 7.43 10.75
N ASP A 216 -3.72 8.60 11.29
CA ASP A 216 -4.69 9.47 11.92
C ASP A 216 -5.50 10.24 10.87
N ARG A 217 -6.77 10.52 11.16
CA ARG A 217 -7.66 11.19 10.20
C ARG A 217 -7.46 12.70 10.24
N ASP A 218 -6.78 13.25 9.24
CA ASP A 218 -6.99 14.63 8.85
C ASP A 218 -7.76 14.64 7.51
N ALA A 219 -9.03 15.08 7.60
CA ALA A 219 -10.01 15.44 6.56
C ALA A 219 -10.07 14.66 5.21
N GLU A 220 -11.28 14.18 4.86
CA GLU A 220 -11.71 13.79 3.50
C GLU A 220 -11.32 12.41 2.93
N THR A 221 -11.29 11.34 3.74
CA THR A 221 -11.33 9.96 3.20
C THR A 221 -12.65 9.27 3.55
N THR A 222 -13.36 8.78 2.53
CA THR A 222 -14.68 8.13 2.61
C THR A 222 -14.62 6.63 2.98
N ALA A 223 -13.43 6.10 3.31
CA ALA A 223 -13.24 4.73 3.79
C ALA A 223 -12.41 4.70 5.09
N ASP A 224 -12.77 3.80 6.01
CA ASP A 224 -12.06 3.61 7.27
C ASP A 224 -10.64 3.06 7.04
N PRO A 225 -9.56 3.77 7.47
CA PRO A 225 -8.21 3.26 7.34
C PRO A 225 -8.07 1.97 8.16
N VAL A 226 -7.56 0.92 7.51
CA VAL A 226 -7.39 -0.43 8.07
C VAL A 226 -6.20 -0.45 9.03
N TRP A 227 -6.33 -1.18 10.13
CA TRP A 227 -5.23 -1.43 11.06
C TRP A 227 -4.19 -2.37 10.45
N VAL A 228 -2.92 -2.00 10.55
CA VAL A 228 -1.79 -2.84 10.13
C VAL A 228 -1.12 -3.42 11.36
N CYS A 229 -0.86 -4.73 11.38
CA CYS A 229 -0.12 -5.40 12.44
C CYS A 229 1.39 -5.30 12.17
N HIS A 230 2.15 -4.79 13.13
CA HIS A 230 3.61 -4.59 13.02
C HIS A 230 4.40 -5.61 13.83
N ALA A 231 3.84 -6.09 14.94
CA ALA A 231 4.49 -7.08 15.79
C ALA A 231 3.48 -8.04 16.41
N VAL A 232 3.90 -9.29 16.58
CA VAL A 232 3.16 -10.37 17.25
C VAL A 232 4.10 -11.07 18.23
N GLY A 233 3.60 -11.43 19.40
CA GLY A 233 4.43 -12.04 20.43
C GLY A 233 3.65 -12.74 21.52
N VAL A 234 4.38 -13.23 22.52
CA VAL A 234 3.87 -13.92 23.70
C VAL A 234 4.47 -13.28 24.95
N LEU A 235 3.60 -12.92 25.88
CA LEU A 235 3.94 -12.43 27.22
C LEU A 235 3.91 -13.61 28.19
N GLY A 236 4.90 -13.67 29.06
CA GLY A 236 5.05 -14.73 30.05
C GLY A 236 4.93 -14.22 31.49
N PRO A 237 4.80 -15.13 32.46
CA PRO A 237 4.87 -14.78 33.87
C PRO A 237 6.26 -14.21 34.23
N HIS A 238 6.36 -13.62 35.44
CA HIS A 238 7.66 -13.17 35.97
C HIS A 238 8.64 -14.34 36.05
N GLY A 239 9.82 -14.17 35.44
CA GLY A 239 10.93 -15.11 35.54
C GLY A 239 11.67 -15.01 36.88
N GLU A 240 12.68 -15.85 37.07
CA GLU A 240 13.60 -15.72 38.20
C GLU A 240 14.40 -14.41 38.11
N PRO A 241 14.74 -13.77 39.24
CA PRO A 241 15.51 -12.52 39.27
C PRO A 241 16.81 -12.62 38.45
N ALA A 242 17.10 -11.60 37.64
CA ALA A 242 18.34 -11.60 36.86
C ALA A 242 19.59 -11.73 37.75
N PRO A 243 20.58 -12.52 37.33
CA PRO A 243 21.86 -12.56 38.01
C PRO A 243 22.52 -11.17 37.95
N GLN A 244 22.96 -10.65 39.11
CA GLN A 244 23.68 -9.38 39.16
C GLN A 244 24.99 -9.49 38.37
N PRO A 245 25.25 -8.60 37.39
CA PRO A 245 26.56 -8.52 36.77
C PRO A 245 27.56 -8.00 37.81
N SER A 246 28.31 -8.92 38.43
CA SER A 246 29.33 -8.60 39.43
C SER A 246 30.71 -8.47 38.78
N GLY A 247 31.46 -7.41 39.11
CA GLY A 247 32.81 -7.19 38.61
C GLY A 247 33.23 -5.72 38.55
N VAL A 248 34.51 -5.49 38.27
CA VAL A 248 35.02 -4.15 37.94
C VAL A 248 34.55 -3.77 36.54
N TRP A 249 34.12 -2.52 36.33
CA TRP A 249 33.68 -2.00 35.04
C TRP A 249 34.62 -0.90 34.52
N PRO A 250 35.12 -0.98 33.28
CA PRO A 250 35.03 -2.15 32.39
C PRO A 250 35.83 -3.35 32.96
N PRO A 251 35.56 -4.60 32.51
CA PRO A 251 36.30 -5.78 32.93
C PRO A 251 37.82 -5.62 32.75
N VAL A 252 38.60 -6.22 33.64
CA VAL A 252 40.07 -6.20 33.55
C VAL A 252 40.49 -6.96 32.29
N GLY A 253 41.13 -6.26 31.35
CA GLY A 253 41.54 -6.81 30.06
C GLY A 253 40.66 -6.38 28.87
N ALA A 254 39.55 -5.67 29.11
CA ALA A 254 38.73 -5.11 28.04
C ALA A 254 39.47 -3.96 27.32
N GLU A 255 39.57 -4.05 26.00
CA GLU A 255 40.27 -3.09 25.16
C GLU A 255 39.34 -1.94 24.74
N PRO A 256 39.71 -0.66 24.97
CA PRO A 256 38.89 0.47 24.56
C PRO A 256 38.81 0.57 23.03
N VAL A 257 37.61 0.85 22.52
CA VAL A 257 37.36 1.13 21.10
C VAL A 257 37.06 2.61 20.92
N ASP A 258 37.70 3.22 19.94
CA ASP A 258 37.48 4.63 19.61
C ASP A 258 36.05 4.87 19.09
N THR A 259 35.38 5.85 19.70
CA THR A 259 34.02 6.27 19.35
C THR A 259 34.00 7.39 18.32
N ASP A 260 35.15 8.01 18.00
CA ASP A 260 35.22 9.11 17.05
C ASP A 260 34.72 8.66 15.66
N GLY A 261 33.84 9.46 15.07
CA GLY A 261 33.18 9.17 13.78
C GLY A 261 32.22 7.97 13.78
N PHE A 262 31.82 7.43 14.95
CA PHE A 262 30.95 6.25 15.02
C PHE A 262 29.63 6.44 14.27
N TYR A 263 28.91 7.55 14.50
CA TYR A 263 27.63 7.83 13.85
C TYR A 263 27.76 8.27 12.38
N GLU A 264 28.90 8.84 11.99
CA GLU A 264 29.21 9.13 10.59
C GLU A 264 29.34 7.83 9.80
N ARG A 265 30.03 6.83 10.36
CA ARG A 265 30.11 5.47 9.79
C ARG A 265 28.75 4.77 9.78
N ALA A 266 27.95 4.92 10.83
CA ALA A 266 26.59 4.39 10.87
C ALA A 266 25.71 5.00 9.75
N THR A 267 25.79 6.33 9.57
CA THR A 267 25.07 7.04 8.50
C THR A 267 25.50 6.56 7.12
N ALA A 268 26.81 6.38 6.89
CA ALA A 268 27.33 5.83 5.64
C ALA A 268 26.85 4.39 5.38
N ALA A 269 26.62 3.59 6.43
CA ALA A 269 26.05 2.25 6.35
C ALA A 269 24.50 2.23 6.24
N GLY A 270 23.85 3.39 6.11
CA GLY A 270 22.40 3.52 5.96
C GLY A 270 21.64 3.76 7.26
N TYR A 271 22.30 3.95 8.40
CA TYR A 271 21.68 4.26 9.69
C TYR A 271 21.82 5.75 10.02
N GLY A 272 20.87 6.56 9.58
CA GLY A 272 20.83 8.02 9.78
C GLY A 272 20.26 8.40 11.14
N TYR A 273 20.89 7.96 12.23
CA TYR A 273 20.47 8.31 13.58
C TYR A 273 20.68 9.79 13.87
N GLY A 274 19.61 10.54 14.14
CA GLY A 274 19.70 11.92 14.61
C GLY A 274 20.09 12.03 16.09
N PRO A 275 20.33 13.26 16.58
CA PRO A 275 20.87 13.53 17.92
C PRO A 275 20.21 12.79 19.09
N ALA A 276 18.90 12.55 19.05
CA ALA A 276 18.15 11.84 20.10
C ALA A 276 18.54 10.35 20.23
N PHE A 277 19.07 9.74 19.17
CA PHE A 277 19.51 8.35 19.16
C PHE A 277 21.03 8.19 19.34
N GLN A 278 21.79 9.28 19.42
CA GLN A 278 23.25 9.24 19.52
C GLN A 278 23.73 9.08 20.98
N GLY A 279 23.37 7.97 21.62
CA GLY A 279 23.58 7.72 23.05
C GLY A 279 24.93 7.10 23.46
N VAL A 280 25.64 6.42 22.56
CA VAL A 280 26.93 5.74 22.84
C VAL A 280 28.00 6.75 23.29
N ARG A 281 28.63 6.50 24.46
CA ARG A 281 29.66 7.36 25.07
C ARG A 281 31.04 6.73 25.09
N ARG A 282 31.12 5.44 25.40
CA ARG A 282 32.37 4.68 25.46
C ARG A 282 32.12 3.25 25.03
N LEU A 283 33.14 2.64 24.42
CA LEU A 283 33.09 1.29 23.89
C LEU A 283 34.32 0.50 24.31
N TRP A 284 34.13 -0.79 24.56
CA TRP A 284 35.20 -1.74 24.81
C TRP A 284 34.92 -3.07 24.10
N ARG A 285 35.98 -3.82 23.84
CA ARG A 285 35.93 -5.22 23.42
C ARG A 285 36.47 -6.10 24.53
N ASP A 286 35.75 -7.17 24.85
CA ASP A 286 36.15 -8.21 25.81
C ASP A 286 35.99 -9.57 25.13
N GLY A 287 37.05 -10.01 24.44
CA GLY A 287 36.99 -11.19 23.59
C GLY A 287 35.98 -11.02 22.44
N ALA A 288 34.92 -11.85 22.44
CA ALA A 288 33.83 -11.78 21.47
C ALA A 288 32.74 -10.76 21.84
N ASP A 289 32.75 -10.26 23.07
CA ASP A 289 31.73 -9.34 23.57
C ASP A 289 32.08 -7.90 23.26
N VAL A 290 31.05 -7.09 23.04
CA VAL A 290 31.16 -5.63 22.94
C VAL A 290 30.46 -5.02 24.15
N LEU A 291 31.18 -4.15 24.85
CA LEU A 291 30.66 -3.42 25.99
C LEU A 291 30.51 -1.95 25.65
N ALA A 292 29.49 -1.31 26.21
CA ALA A 292 29.25 0.11 25.99
C ALA A 292 28.76 0.82 27.25
N GLU A 293 29.14 2.09 27.39
CA GLU A 293 28.42 3.04 28.22
C GLU A 293 27.55 3.89 27.31
N VAL A 294 26.24 3.92 27.59
CA VAL A 294 25.24 4.60 26.78
C VAL A 294 24.45 5.53 27.69
N ALA A 295 24.26 6.78 27.27
CA ALA A 295 23.48 7.76 28.01
C ALA A 295 22.36 8.33 27.14
N LEU A 296 21.18 8.53 27.73
CA LEU A 296 20.02 9.12 27.07
C LEU A 296 20.38 10.55 26.63
N PRO A 297 20.37 10.85 25.32
CA PRO A 297 20.65 12.20 24.84
C PRO A 297 19.54 13.18 25.27
N GLU A 298 19.91 14.42 25.58
CA GLU A 298 18.96 15.48 25.95
C GLU A 298 17.86 15.71 24.89
N PRO A 299 18.14 15.66 23.56
CA PRO A 299 17.10 15.77 22.53
C PRO A 299 16.04 14.66 22.54
N ALA A 300 16.30 13.52 23.19
CA ALA A 300 15.32 12.45 23.32
C ALA A 300 14.20 12.77 24.34
N GLY A 301 14.38 13.80 25.17
CA GLY A 301 13.46 14.16 26.24
C GLY A 301 13.71 13.41 27.54
N GLY A 302 12.72 13.44 28.43
CA GLY A 302 12.80 12.81 29.76
C GLY A 302 12.48 11.31 29.73
N GLN A 303 13.07 10.58 30.67
CA GLN A 303 12.86 9.14 30.87
C GLN A 303 11.57 8.78 31.63
N ALA A 304 10.85 9.77 32.18
CA ALA A 304 9.70 9.54 33.04
C ALA A 304 8.54 8.87 32.28
N GLY A 305 7.91 7.86 32.90
CA GLY A 305 6.77 7.12 32.35
C GLY A 305 7.14 5.94 31.43
N PHE A 306 8.39 5.86 30.96
CA PHE A 306 8.89 4.68 30.26
C PHE A 306 9.48 3.66 31.24
N GLY A 307 9.35 2.38 30.94
CA GLY A 307 10.12 1.34 31.64
C GLY A 307 11.62 1.53 31.41
N ILE A 308 12.00 1.64 30.14
CA ILE A 308 13.32 2.10 29.68
C ILE A 308 13.09 2.99 28.46
N HIS A 309 13.72 4.16 28.38
CA HIS A 309 13.46 5.07 27.26
C HIS A 309 13.83 4.38 25.91
N PRO A 310 12.95 4.35 24.90
CA PRO A 310 13.24 3.60 23.67
C PRO A 310 14.49 4.05 22.92
N ALA A 311 14.80 5.35 22.91
CA ALA A 311 16.06 5.85 22.35
C ALA A 311 17.30 5.37 23.11
N LEU A 312 17.21 5.16 24.44
CA LEU A 312 18.30 4.60 25.24
C LEU A 312 18.49 3.10 24.94
N LEU A 313 17.39 2.35 24.86
CA LEU A 313 17.43 0.94 24.52
C LEU A 313 17.90 0.70 23.08
N ASP A 314 17.48 1.52 22.13
CA ASP A 314 17.95 1.45 20.74
C ASP A 314 19.46 1.76 20.65
N ALA A 315 19.92 2.83 21.32
CA ALA A 315 21.33 3.18 21.36
C ALA A 315 22.22 2.10 22.01
N ALA A 316 21.66 1.27 22.90
CA ALA A 316 22.33 0.10 23.45
C ALA A 316 22.63 -0.99 22.40
N LEU A 317 21.92 -1.00 21.27
CA LEU A 317 22.13 -1.96 20.19
C LEU A 317 23.16 -1.50 19.15
N HIS A 318 23.42 -0.19 19.04
CA HIS A 318 24.34 0.36 18.03
C HIS A 318 25.74 -0.28 18.03
N PRO A 319 26.33 -0.62 19.20
CA PRO A 319 27.64 -1.29 19.24
C PRO A 319 27.67 -2.68 18.58
N ALA A 320 26.52 -3.29 18.26
CA ALA A 320 26.44 -4.57 17.55
C ALA A 320 27.11 -4.52 16.16
N SER A 321 27.24 -3.34 15.56
CA SER A 321 27.99 -3.12 14.31
C SER A 321 29.47 -3.51 14.39
N LEU A 322 30.03 -3.62 15.61
CA LEU A 322 31.42 -4.01 15.85
C LEU A 322 31.63 -5.52 15.96
N LEU A 323 30.56 -6.33 16.02
CA LEU A 323 30.65 -7.78 16.19
C LEU A 323 31.19 -8.50 14.93
N ASP A 324 31.21 -7.84 13.77
CA ASP A 324 31.64 -8.43 12.49
C ASP A 324 33.12 -8.18 12.11
N ARG A 325 33.87 -7.37 12.87
CA ARG A 325 35.24 -7.00 12.48
C ARG A 325 36.27 -7.94 13.12
N PRO A 326 36.99 -8.78 12.34
CA PRO A 326 38.07 -9.59 12.88
C PRO A 326 39.22 -8.72 13.42
N MET A 327 39.95 -9.30 14.35
CA MET A 327 41.12 -8.73 15.04
C MET A 327 42.15 -8.24 14.01
N GLU A 328 42.36 -6.92 13.91
CA GLU A 328 43.57 -6.40 13.29
C GLU A 328 44.70 -6.65 14.29
N GLU A 329 45.44 -7.73 14.08
CA GLU A 329 46.68 -7.99 14.81
C GLU A 329 47.61 -6.79 14.58
N HIS A 330 47.94 -6.08 15.66
CA HIS A 330 49.08 -5.16 15.70
C HIS A 330 50.36 -5.95 15.40
N GLY A 331 50.76 -5.95 14.13
CA GLY A 331 52.01 -6.50 13.61
C GLY A 331 52.89 -5.39 13.07
N GLU A 332 54.12 -5.35 13.56
CA GLU A 332 55.19 -4.38 13.36
C GLU A 332 55.48 -4.01 11.89
N ASP A 333 55.86 -2.74 11.67
CA ASP A 333 56.50 -2.23 10.45
C ASP A 333 57.64 -3.16 9.97
N PRO A 334 57.62 -3.62 8.70
CA PRO A 334 58.84 -4.00 8.01
C PRO A 334 59.25 -2.88 7.05
N ALA A 335 60.48 -2.44 7.23
CA ALA A 335 61.18 -1.48 6.40
C ALA A 335 61.18 -1.82 4.90
N GLU A 336 61.27 -0.74 4.13
CA GLU A 336 61.68 -0.61 2.73
C GLU A 336 62.45 -1.79 2.13
N GLU A 337 61.98 -2.34 1.01
CA GLU A 337 62.83 -2.63 -0.17
C GLU A 337 62.00 -2.95 -1.44
N HIS A 338 62.15 -2.06 -2.44
CA HIS A 338 62.07 -2.25 -3.90
C HIS A 338 60.96 -3.11 -4.55
N GLY A 339 59.92 -2.40 -5.03
CA GLY A 339 59.61 -2.27 -6.46
C GLY A 339 58.98 -3.45 -7.21
N GLU A 340 57.66 -3.41 -7.40
CA GLU A 340 56.97 -3.55 -8.70
C GLU A 340 55.46 -3.29 -8.51
N LYS A 341 54.90 -2.38 -9.32
CA LYS A 341 53.50 -1.97 -9.26
C LYS A 341 52.60 -3.09 -9.79
N HIS A 342 52.09 -3.93 -8.90
CA HIS A 342 50.87 -4.70 -9.15
C HIS A 342 49.72 -4.10 -8.34
N GLY A 343 48.62 -3.84 -9.06
CA GLY A 343 47.53 -2.97 -8.66
C GLY A 343 46.96 -3.28 -7.29
N GLU A 344 46.67 -2.19 -6.59
CA GLU A 344 45.81 -2.13 -5.42
C GLU A 344 44.50 -2.85 -5.72
N ALA A 345 44.38 -4.10 -5.29
CA ALA A 345 43.08 -4.70 -5.02
C ALA A 345 42.56 -4.03 -3.75
N GLN A 346 42.04 -2.82 -3.92
CA GLN A 346 41.07 -2.25 -2.99
C GLN A 346 39.98 -3.33 -2.85
N ARG A 347 39.93 -3.98 -1.68
CA ARG A 347 38.73 -4.70 -1.27
C ARG A 347 37.69 -3.63 -1.00
N GLU A 348 37.09 -3.11 -2.07
CA GLU A 348 35.81 -2.43 -2.03
C GLU A 348 34.86 -3.40 -1.34
N GLY A 349 34.50 -3.07 -0.10
CA GLY A 349 33.41 -3.73 0.59
C GLY A 349 32.19 -3.56 -0.30
N HIS A 350 31.72 -4.69 -0.84
CA HIS A 350 30.51 -4.75 -1.66
C HIS A 350 29.36 -4.14 -0.82
N ASP A 351 28.97 -2.91 -1.14
CA ASP A 351 27.75 -2.31 -0.63
C ASP A 351 26.59 -3.09 -1.26
N ASP A 352 26.20 -4.18 -0.63
CA ASP A 352 25.08 -5.02 -1.07
C ASP A 352 23.72 -4.31 -0.88
N GLY A 353 23.71 -3.03 -0.50
CA GLY A 353 22.50 -2.21 -0.35
C GLY A 353 21.56 -2.74 0.73
N ARG A 354 22.11 -3.40 1.76
CA ARG A 354 21.39 -4.05 2.85
C ARG A 354 21.74 -3.42 4.20
N VAL A 355 20.73 -3.32 5.06
CA VAL A 355 20.84 -2.90 6.46
C VAL A 355 20.32 -4.01 7.37
N TRP A 356 20.93 -4.19 8.54
CA TRP A 356 20.47 -5.14 9.54
C TRP A 356 19.46 -4.49 10.47
N LEU A 357 18.30 -5.13 10.62
CA LEU A 357 17.22 -4.65 11.48
C LEU A 357 16.85 -5.72 12.53
N PRO A 358 16.45 -5.31 13.74
CA PRO A 358 15.75 -6.18 14.68
C PRO A 358 14.58 -6.90 14.02
N PHE A 359 14.52 -8.22 14.18
CA PHE A 359 13.45 -9.07 13.66
C PHE A 359 12.69 -9.77 14.79
N ALA A 360 13.37 -10.41 15.73
CA ALA A 360 12.73 -11.12 16.84
C ALA A 360 13.48 -10.90 18.15
N TRP A 361 12.73 -10.66 19.21
CA TRP A 361 13.22 -10.51 20.58
C TRP A 361 12.73 -11.68 21.40
N HIS A 362 13.61 -12.33 22.15
CA HIS A 362 13.27 -13.46 23.01
C HIS A 362 13.78 -13.23 24.43
N GLY A 363 12.93 -13.58 25.40
CA GLY A 363 13.27 -13.49 26.82
C GLY A 363 13.66 -12.08 27.26
N VAL A 364 12.79 -11.09 26.99
CA VAL A 364 13.00 -9.71 27.46
C VAL A 364 12.40 -9.55 28.84
N SER A 365 13.23 -9.11 29.80
CA SER A 365 12.81 -8.82 31.17
C SER A 365 13.32 -7.44 31.60
N LEU A 366 12.43 -6.63 32.16
CA LEU A 366 12.74 -5.33 32.75
C LEU A 366 12.81 -5.46 34.28
N TRP A 367 13.91 -5.01 34.87
CA TRP A 367 14.22 -5.18 36.29
C TRP A 367 14.14 -3.87 37.08
N ALA A 368 14.46 -2.76 36.42
CA ALA A 368 14.43 -1.43 37.00
C ALA A 368 14.06 -0.38 35.94
N ALA A 369 13.40 0.70 36.37
CA ALA A 369 12.99 1.80 35.51
C ALA A 369 13.71 3.11 35.85
N GLY A 370 13.64 4.08 34.93
CA GLY A 370 14.16 5.44 35.15
C GLY A 370 15.66 5.61 34.93
N ALA A 371 16.35 4.63 34.35
CA ALA A 371 17.75 4.74 33.96
C ALA A 371 17.95 5.80 32.86
N THR A 372 18.92 6.69 33.03
CA THR A 372 19.36 7.67 32.01
C THR A 372 20.77 7.37 31.49
N THR A 373 21.51 6.49 32.16
CA THR A 373 22.83 6.01 31.75
C THR A 373 22.91 4.53 32.10
N VAL A 374 23.37 3.74 31.13
CA VAL A 374 23.44 2.28 31.25
C VAL A 374 24.79 1.75 30.79
N ARG A 375 25.19 0.63 31.40
CA ARG A 375 26.27 -0.24 31.01
C ARG A 375 25.70 -1.41 30.24
N VAL A 376 26.22 -1.65 29.05
CA VAL A 376 25.67 -2.61 28.10
C VAL A 376 26.71 -3.66 27.80
N ARG A 377 26.31 -4.93 27.80
CA ARG A 377 27.10 -6.05 27.28
C ARG A 377 26.32 -6.73 26.16
N LEU A 378 26.92 -6.77 24.97
CA LEU A 378 26.43 -7.50 23.80
C LEU A 378 27.30 -8.74 23.60
N THR A 379 26.68 -9.92 23.63
CA THR A 379 27.36 -11.19 23.41
C THR A 379 26.80 -11.84 22.15
N PRO A 380 27.62 -12.14 21.13
CA PRO A 380 27.18 -12.93 19.98
C PRO A 380 26.55 -14.25 20.42
N HIS A 381 25.36 -14.54 19.89
CA HIS A 381 24.68 -15.81 20.07
C HIS A 381 24.64 -16.51 18.69
N GLU A 382 24.75 -17.84 18.66
CA GLU A 382 24.95 -18.69 17.45
C GLU A 382 24.59 -18.08 16.07
N GLN A 383 25.47 -18.22 15.08
CA GLN A 383 25.15 -17.95 13.68
C GLN A 383 24.14 -19.00 13.18
N ALA A 384 22.85 -18.65 13.16
CA ALA A 384 21.83 -19.49 12.57
C ALA A 384 22.04 -19.63 11.05
N ALA A 385 21.74 -20.81 10.51
CA ALA A 385 21.83 -21.07 9.08
C ALA A 385 20.91 -20.11 8.29
N GLY A 386 21.46 -19.39 7.32
CA GLY A 386 20.70 -18.45 6.48
C GLY A 386 21.17 -16.99 6.50
N GLY A 387 22.25 -16.67 7.21
CA GLY A 387 22.77 -15.30 7.29
C GLY A 387 21.96 -14.40 8.22
N GLU A 388 21.42 -14.97 9.30
CA GLU A 388 20.84 -14.21 10.41
C GLU A 388 21.90 -14.00 11.49
N ARG A 389 21.71 -12.99 12.34
CA ARG A 389 22.60 -12.74 13.49
C ARG A 389 21.80 -12.75 14.76
N ALA A 390 22.21 -13.53 15.75
CA ALA A 390 21.62 -13.49 17.08
C ALA A 390 22.61 -12.86 18.06
N LEU A 391 22.12 -12.09 19.03
CA LEU A 391 22.93 -11.55 20.11
C LEU A 391 22.15 -11.55 21.42
N ARG A 392 22.84 -11.74 22.53
CA ARG A 392 22.33 -11.52 23.88
C ARG A 392 22.64 -10.10 24.31
N LEU A 393 21.69 -9.45 24.99
CA LEU A 393 21.86 -8.10 25.53
C LEU A 393 21.66 -8.11 27.04
N THR A 394 22.61 -7.55 27.78
CA THR A 394 22.47 -7.25 29.21
C THR A 394 22.69 -5.77 29.45
N VAL A 395 21.75 -5.13 30.12
CA VAL A 395 21.75 -3.71 30.45
C VAL A 395 21.73 -3.58 31.97
N ALA A 396 22.72 -2.89 32.50
CA ALA A 396 22.82 -2.52 33.91
C ALA A 396 22.90 -0.99 34.05
N ASP A 397 22.61 -0.46 35.23
CA ASP A 397 22.77 0.96 35.50
C ASP A 397 24.25 1.36 35.72
N ALA A 398 24.48 2.61 36.11
CA ALA A 398 25.83 3.12 36.35
C ALA A 398 26.54 2.50 37.58
N VAL A 399 25.82 1.85 38.50
CA VAL A 399 26.39 1.14 39.65
C VAL A 399 26.52 -0.37 39.41
N GLY A 400 25.86 -0.90 38.38
CA GLY A 400 25.92 -2.30 37.97
C GLY A 400 24.67 -3.11 38.34
N ASP A 401 23.61 -2.47 38.82
CA ASP A 401 22.35 -3.15 39.08
C ASP A 401 21.62 -3.44 37.76
N PRO A 402 21.00 -4.62 37.60
CA PRO A 402 20.34 -5.00 36.35
C PRO A 402 19.15 -4.08 36.04
N VAL A 403 19.08 -3.63 34.79
CA VAL A 403 17.99 -2.79 34.25
C VAL A 403 17.14 -3.60 33.28
N LEU A 404 17.76 -4.23 32.28
CA LEU A 404 17.07 -5.00 31.25
C LEU A 404 17.93 -6.17 30.76
N THR A 405 17.32 -7.32 30.53
CA THR A 405 17.98 -8.49 29.90
C THR A 405 17.19 -8.93 28.68
N VAL A 406 17.91 -9.37 27.64
CA VAL A 406 17.36 -10.03 26.45
C VAL A 406 18.17 -11.29 26.20
N ASP A 407 17.51 -12.44 26.24
CA ASP A 407 18.18 -13.73 26.04
C ASP A 407 18.71 -13.88 24.61
N SER A 408 17.92 -13.46 23.63
CA SER A 408 18.29 -13.46 22.22
C SER A 408 17.55 -12.37 21.43
N LEU A 409 18.31 -11.57 20.67
CA LEU A 409 17.84 -10.63 19.66
C LEU A 409 18.33 -11.11 18.30
N VAL A 410 17.39 -11.46 17.42
CA VAL A 410 17.66 -11.86 16.04
C VAL A 410 17.58 -10.63 15.13
N LEU A 411 18.65 -10.41 14.35
CA LEU A 411 18.76 -9.38 13.33
C LEU A 411 18.71 -10.03 11.94
N ARG A 412 17.99 -9.39 11.00
CA ARG A 412 17.89 -9.81 9.60
C ARG A 412 18.34 -8.72 8.63
N PRO A 413 18.92 -9.08 7.48
CA PRO A 413 19.28 -8.11 6.45
C PRO A 413 18.03 -7.69 5.65
N ALA A 414 17.71 -6.41 5.65
CA ALA A 414 16.66 -5.78 4.86
C ALA A 414 17.28 -4.98 3.70
N ARG A 415 16.63 -4.97 2.53
CA ARG A 415 17.10 -4.17 1.39
C ARG A 415 16.67 -2.71 1.53
N THR A 416 17.60 -1.79 1.23
CA THR A 416 17.38 -0.34 1.37
C THR A 416 16.31 0.22 0.42
N ASP A 417 16.07 -0.40 -0.73
CA ASP A 417 15.04 -0.02 -1.71
C ASP A 417 13.62 -0.34 -1.22
N GLN A 418 13.43 -1.50 -0.57
CA GLN A 418 12.17 -1.90 0.04
C GLN A 418 11.76 -0.95 1.17
N LEU A 419 12.71 -0.59 2.05
CA LEU A 419 12.45 0.36 3.14
C LEU A 419 12.08 1.76 2.62
N ARG A 420 12.75 2.24 1.56
CA ARG A 420 12.41 3.51 0.91
C ARG A 420 11.02 3.50 0.27
N THR A 421 10.61 2.35 -0.26
CA THR A 421 9.28 2.19 -0.86
C THR A 421 8.19 2.18 0.22
N ALA A 422 8.41 1.46 1.33
CA ALA A 422 7.53 1.50 2.50
C ALA A 422 7.42 2.93 3.09
N GLY A 423 8.53 3.68 3.07
CA GLY A 423 8.61 5.09 3.49
C GLY A 423 7.74 6.07 2.69
N ARG A 424 7.46 5.77 1.41
CA ARG A 424 6.72 6.67 0.52
C ARG A 424 5.20 6.59 0.65
N GLY A 425 4.70 5.79 1.60
CA GLY A 425 3.28 5.44 1.67
C GLY A 425 2.86 4.57 0.49
N ALA A 426 1.88 3.68 0.70
CA ALA A 426 1.19 3.07 -0.43
C ALA A 426 0.67 4.21 -1.32
N VAL A 427 0.80 4.06 -2.65
CA VAL A 427 0.26 5.04 -3.61
C VAL A 427 -1.27 4.99 -3.49
N ASP A 428 -1.82 5.71 -2.52
CA ASP A 428 -3.23 5.65 -2.12
C ASP A 428 -4.14 6.42 -3.10
N GLY A 429 -3.67 6.62 -4.33
CA GLY A 429 -4.35 7.31 -5.42
C GLY A 429 -4.65 6.44 -6.63
N LEU A 430 -4.31 5.14 -6.61
CA LEU A 430 -4.59 4.24 -7.74
C LEU A 430 -5.92 3.52 -7.56
N PHE A 431 -6.80 3.66 -8.56
CA PHE A 431 -8.11 3.03 -8.59
C PHE A 431 -8.27 2.19 -9.87
N THR A 432 -9.05 1.12 -9.78
CA THR A 432 -9.49 0.28 -10.89
C THR A 432 -11.02 0.19 -10.91
N LEU A 433 -11.59 -0.21 -12.05
CA LEU A 433 -13.01 -0.54 -12.15
C LEU A 433 -13.20 -2.03 -11.92
N ASP A 434 -14.04 -2.36 -10.94
CA ASP A 434 -14.55 -3.71 -10.71
C ASP A 434 -16.01 -3.80 -11.16
N TRP A 435 -16.46 -4.98 -11.60
CA TRP A 435 -17.81 -5.21 -12.10
C TRP A 435 -18.59 -6.12 -11.16
N THR A 436 -19.45 -5.53 -10.34
CA THR A 436 -20.21 -6.26 -9.34
C THR A 436 -21.54 -6.76 -9.94
N PRO A 437 -21.89 -8.06 -9.80
CA PRO A 437 -23.18 -8.56 -10.26
C PRO A 437 -24.32 -7.92 -9.45
N LEU A 438 -25.33 -7.42 -10.13
CA LEU A 438 -26.55 -6.92 -9.51
C LEU A 438 -27.46 -8.09 -9.07
N PRO A 439 -28.19 -7.95 -7.96
CA PRO A 439 -29.11 -8.98 -7.50
C PRO A 439 -30.20 -9.27 -8.54
N GLU A 440 -30.71 -10.50 -8.54
CA GLU A 440 -31.92 -10.85 -9.32
C GLU A 440 -33.14 -10.13 -8.76
N MET A 441 -33.96 -9.58 -9.66
CA MET A 441 -35.23 -8.99 -9.25
C MET A 441 -36.23 -10.10 -8.93
N ALA A 442 -36.99 -9.91 -7.85
CA ALA A 442 -38.16 -10.73 -7.59
C ALA A 442 -39.20 -10.54 -8.72
N PRO A 443 -39.89 -11.61 -9.17
CA PRO A 443 -40.96 -11.49 -10.16
C PRO A 443 -42.03 -10.50 -9.68
N GLY A 444 -42.33 -9.48 -10.49
CA GLY A 444 -43.35 -8.46 -10.17
C GLY A 444 -42.88 -7.34 -9.22
N ALA A 445 -41.57 -7.15 -9.04
CA ALA A 445 -41.04 -5.96 -8.36
C ALA A 445 -41.46 -4.67 -9.09
N ASP A 446 -41.98 -3.70 -8.33
CA ASP A 446 -42.36 -2.39 -8.88
C ASP A 446 -41.10 -1.58 -9.18
N THR A 447 -40.83 -1.39 -10.47
CA THR A 447 -39.68 -0.64 -10.97
C THR A 447 -39.94 0.87 -11.06
N GLY A 448 -41.16 1.34 -10.77
CA GLY A 448 -41.57 2.74 -10.94
C GLY A 448 -41.67 3.21 -12.40
N LEU A 449 -41.24 2.39 -13.36
CA LEU A 449 -41.39 2.59 -14.80
C LEU A 449 -42.70 1.96 -15.32
N PRO A 450 -43.39 2.60 -16.28
CA PRO A 450 -44.47 1.95 -17.03
C PRO A 450 -43.98 0.67 -17.71
N GLU A 451 -44.87 -0.31 -17.88
CA GLU A 451 -44.56 -1.51 -18.66
C GLU A 451 -44.04 -1.11 -20.06
N PRO A 452 -43.10 -1.88 -20.64
CA PRO A 452 -42.53 -1.64 -21.97
C PRO A 452 -43.53 -1.99 -23.08
N VAL A 453 -44.70 -1.34 -23.06
CA VAL A 453 -45.82 -1.53 -24.00
C VAL A 453 -46.13 -0.20 -24.67
N ALA A 454 -46.54 -0.24 -25.95
CA ALA A 454 -47.06 0.93 -26.66
C ALA A 454 -48.39 1.42 -26.04
N GLY A 455 -48.31 2.42 -25.15
CA GLY A 455 -49.47 3.15 -24.62
C GLY A 455 -49.18 3.84 -23.28
N ASP A 456 -49.68 5.06 -23.08
CA ASP A 456 -49.55 5.89 -21.86
C ASP A 456 -48.11 6.11 -21.34
N GLY A 457 -47.24 6.73 -22.16
CA GLY A 457 -45.90 7.18 -21.70
C GLY A 457 -44.85 6.08 -21.59
N GLY A 458 -45.03 4.97 -22.32
CA GLY A 458 -44.10 3.84 -22.39
C GLY A 458 -42.78 4.12 -23.11
N TRP A 459 -42.11 3.06 -23.58
CA TRP A 459 -40.75 3.11 -24.12
C TRP A 459 -40.75 3.35 -25.64
N VAL A 460 -39.71 4.01 -26.16
CA VAL A 460 -39.47 4.18 -27.59
C VAL A 460 -38.05 3.78 -27.98
N ALA A 461 -37.81 3.44 -29.25
CA ALA A 461 -36.48 3.24 -29.80
C ALA A 461 -36.12 4.36 -30.79
N LEU A 462 -34.92 4.91 -30.66
CA LEU A 462 -34.37 6.01 -31.45
C LEU A 462 -33.17 5.54 -32.26
N GLY A 463 -33.31 5.53 -33.58
CA GLY A 463 -32.26 5.17 -34.53
C GLY A 463 -32.79 4.46 -35.77
N ALA A 464 -32.10 4.65 -36.90
CA ALA A 464 -32.43 3.99 -38.16
C ALA A 464 -31.87 2.56 -38.28
N GLU A 465 -30.78 2.26 -37.56
CA GLU A 465 -30.05 0.99 -37.58
C GLU A 465 -29.57 0.64 -36.16
N GLY A 466 -29.31 -0.64 -35.88
CA GLY A 466 -28.69 -1.10 -34.63
C GLY A 466 -29.64 -1.22 -33.44
N VAL A 467 -30.94 -0.97 -33.65
CA VAL A 467 -32.03 -1.10 -32.66
C VAL A 467 -33.03 -2.20 -33.06
N GLU A 468 -32.64 -3.12 -33.94
CA GLU A 468 -33.51 -4.19 -34.46
C GLU A 468 -33.97 -5.15 -33.36
N TRP A 469 -33.18 -5.28 -32.30
CA TRP A 469 -33.44 -6.04 -31.07
C TRP A 469 -34.43 -5.35 -30.12
N ALA A 470 -34.84 -4.11 -30.38
CA ALA A 470 -35.85 -3.45 -29.54
C ALA A 470 -37.16 -4.27 -29.59
N PRO A 471 -37.85 -4.47 -28.43
CA PRO A 471 -39.05 -5.28 -28.36
C PRO A 471 -40.09 -4.92 -29.42
N PRO A 472 -40.88 -5.88 -29.94
CA PRO A 472 -41.80 -5.65 -31.05
C PRO A 472 -42.89 -4.60 -30.75
N ASP A 473 -43.24 -4.43 -29.47
CA ASP A 473 -44.23 -3.45 -29.00
C ASP A 473 -43.65 -2.04 -28.77
N VAL A 474 -42.35 -1.83 -28.98
CA VAL A 474 -41.68 -0.52 -28.84
C VAL A 474 -41.70 0.24 -30.17
N VAL A 475 -42.29 1.44 -30.17
CA VAL A 475 -42.35 2.29 -31.36
C VAL A 475 -40.97 2.82 -31.73
N ARG A 476 -40.60 2.69 -33.01
CA ARG A 476 -39.30 3.11 -33.55
C ARG A 476 -39.40 4.45 -34.25
N HIS A 477 -38.52 5.38 -33.88
CA HIS A 477 -38.34 6.67 -34.54
C HIS A 477 -36.93 6.74 -35.15
N PRO A 478 -36.78 7.10 -36.44
CA PRO A 478 -35.48 7.05 -37.10
C PRO A 478 -34.47 8.09 -36.57
N HIS A 479 -34.95 9.19 -35.99
CA HIS A 479 -34.15 10.27 -35.41
C HIS A 479 -34.98 11.07 -34.40
N LEU A 480 -34.32 11.91 -33.58
CA LEU A 480 -34.96 12.67 -32.49
C LEU A 480 -36.09 13.57 -33.00
N GLU A 481 -35.92 14.23 -34.15
CA GLU A 481 -36.93 15.12 -34.73
C GLU A 481 -38.21 14.35 -35.11
N SER A 482 -38.11 13.06 -35.43
CA SER A 482 -39.29 12.22 -35.69
C SER A 482 -40.06 11.89 -34.41
N LEU A 483 -39.37 11.76 -33.27
CA LEU A 483 -40.02 11.60 -31.97
C LEU A 483 -40.70 12.92 -31.56
N VAL A 484 -40.01 14.04 -31.72
CA VAL A 484 -40.56 15.37 -31.42
C VAL A 484 -41.81 15.65 -32.28
N ALA A 485 -41.77 15.36 -33.57
CA ALA A 485 -42.93 15.52 -34.45
C ALA A 485 -44.11 14.60 -34.06
N ALA A 486 -43.84 13.41 -33.54
CA ALA A 486 -44.88 12.51 -33.04
C ALA A 486 -45.51 13.03 -31.73
N ILE A 487 -44.69 13.62 -30.84
CA ILE A 487 -45.16 14.31 -29.63
C ILE A 487 -46.01 15.53 -30.02
N ASP A 488 -45.58 16.31 -31.02
CA ASP A 488 -46.35 17.44 -31.57
C ASP A 488 -47.70 16.99 -32.16
N ALA A 489 -47.75 15.77 -32.72
CA ALA A 489 -48.96 15.15 -33.25
C ALA A 489 -49.87 14.53 -32.16
N GLY A 490 -49.50 14.64 -30.88
CA GLY A 490 -50.31 14.20 -29.74
C GLY A 490 -49.91 12.85 -29.14
N THR A 491 -48.76 12.29 -29.52
CA THR A 491 -48.22 11.11 -28.84
C THR A 491 -47.74 11.49 -27.43
N PRO A 492 -48.03 10.69 -26.38
CA PRO A 492 -47.49 10.93 -25.05
C PRO A 492 -45.95 10.96 -25.04
N VAL A 493 -45.38 11.75 -24.13
CA VAL A 493 -43.93 11.80 -23.92
C VAL A 493 -43.45 10.45 -23.35
N PRO A 494 -42.40 9.83 -23.91
CA PRO A 494 -41.92 8.54 -23.43
C PRO A 494 -41.18 8.67 -22.09
N SER A 495 -41.31 7.67 -21.22
CA SER A 495 -40.52 7.56 -19.99
C SER A 495 -39.06 7.15 -20.28
N VAL A 496 -38.86 6.28 -21.27
CA VAL A 496 -37.55 5.75 -21.67
C VAL A 496 -37.40 5.78 -23.18
N ALA A 497 -36.25 6.26 -23.67
CA ALA A 497 -35.85 6.13 -25.07
C ALA A 497 -34.57 5.30 -25.19
N LEU A 498 -34.62 4.21 -25.96
CA LEU A 498 -33.48 3.35 -26.25
C LEU A 498 -32.78 3.82 -27.53
N THR A 499 -31.47 3.97 -27.52
CA THR A 499 -30.67 4.19 -28.74
C THR A 499 -29.44 3.30 -28.72
N ALA A 500 -28.93 2.92 -29.89
CA ALA A 500 -27.77 2.05 -30.02
C ALA A 500 -26.60 2.76 -30.69
N VAL A 501 -25.39 2.48 -30.22
CA VAL A 501 -24.15 2.84 -30.91
C VAL A 501 -23.79 1.68 -31.84
N PRO A 502 -23.73 1.89 -33.17
CA PRO A 502 -23.29 0.85 -34.09
C PRO A 502 -21.85 0.43 -33.78
N ALA A 503 -21.61 -0.88 -33.70
CA ALA A 503 -20.27 -1.44 -33.47
C ALA A 503 -19.32 -1.08 -34.63
N SER A 504 -18.04 -0.86 -34.32
CA SER A 504 -17.02 -0.69 -35.36
C SER A 504 -16.91 -1.97 -36.21
N LYS A 505 -16.91 -1.81 -37.54
CA LYS A 505 -16.71 -2.93 -38.48
C LYS A 505 -15.22 -3.21 -38.73
N THR A 506 -14.32 -2.48 -38.06
CA THR A 506 -12.95 -2.27 -38.52
C THR A 506 -11.92 -2.46 -37.40
N ALA A 507 -12.07 -3.53 -36.61
CA ALA A 507 -11.24 -3.80 -35.42
C ALA A 507 -9.73 -4.03 -35.67
N MET A 508 -9.30 -4.24 -36.92
CA MET A 508 -7.89 -4.52 -37.26
C MET A 508 -7.16 -3.37 -37.99
N ASP A 509 -7.84 -2.27 -38.31
CA ASP A 509 -7.27 -1.09 -38.96
C ASP A 509 -7.41 0.13 -38.05
N ILE A 510 -6.28 0.66 -37.57
CA ILE A 510 -6.23 1.73 -36.57
C ILE A 510 -6.84 3.04 -37.10
N GLU A 511 -6.56 3.41 -38.36
CA GLU A 511 -7.06 4.68 -38.93
C GLU A 511 -8.57 4.62 -39.17
N ALA A 512 -9.06 3.45 -39.60
CA ALA A 512 -10.49 3.22 -39.77
C ALA A 512 -11.21 3.18 -38.40
N ALA A 513 -10.63 2.53 -37.39
CA ALA A 513 -11.17 2.49 -36.04
C ALA A 513 -11.24 3.89 -35.39
N GLU A 514 -10.24 4.74 -35.59
CA GLU A 514 -10.25 6.13 -35.12
C GLU A 514 -11.38 6.94 -35.78
N THR A 515 -11.55 6.78 -37.10
CA THR A 515 -12.61 7.46 -37.87
C THR A 515 -14.00 7.03 -37.39
N ASP A 516 -14.21 5.73 -37.17
CA ASP A 516 -15.46 5.17 -36.65
C ASP A 516 -15.77 5.70 -35.25
N ALA A 517 -14.78 5.71 -34.35
CA ALA A 517 -14.94 6.22 -33.00
C ALA A 517 -15.30 7.70 -32.97
N LEU A 518 -14.62 8.54 -33.76
CA LEU A 518 -14.93 9.96 -33.87
C LEU A 518 -16.33 10.20 -34.43
N ALA A 519 -16.74 9.44 -35.44
CA ALA A 519 -18.07 9.54 -36.03
C ALA A 519 -19.16 9.12 -35.03
N ALA A 520 -18.94 8.06 -34.25
CA ALA A 520 -19.84 7.61 -33.20
C ALA A 520 -19.99 8.67 -32.10
N VAL A 521 -18.88 9.20 -31.57
CA VAL A 521 -18.88 10.25 -30.54
C VAL A 521 -19.62 11.51 -31.02
N ARG A 522 -19.39 11.95 -32.28
CA ARG A 522 -20.10 13.12 -32.84
C ARG A 522 -21.60 12.91 -32.94
N ARG A 523 -22.05 11.77 -33.48
CA ARG A 523 -23.47 11.44 -33.57
C ARG A 523 -24.13 11.39 -32.20
N THR A 524 -23.48 10.74 -31.23
CA THR A 524 -23.99 10.68 -29.86
C THR A 524 -24.04 12.06 -29.23
N LEU A 525 -22.99 12.88 -29.37
CA LEU A 525 -22.98 14.26 -28.85
C LEU A 525 -24.12 15.11 -29.41
N ASP A 526 -24.37 15.04 -30.71
CA ASP A 526 -25.47 15.77 -31.34
C ASP A 526 -26.84 15.31 -30.83
N LEU A 527 -27.02 13.99 -30.63
CA LEU A 527 -28.22 13.43 -30.02
C LEU A 527 -28.40 13.91 -28.58
N LEU A 528 -27.35 13.87 -27.74
CA LEU A 528 -27.41 14.34 -26.35
C LEU A 528 -27.78 15.83 -26.28
N ARG A 529 -27.17 16.67 -27.14
CA ARG A 529 -27.47 18.11 -27.20
C ARG A 529 -28.92 18.36 -27.62
N GLY A 530 -29.41 17.64 -28.64
CA GLY A 530 -30.80 17.73 -29.07
C GLY A 530 -31.77 17.28 -27.96
N TRP A 531 -31.44 16.18 -27.29
CA TRP A 531 -32.24 15.63 -26.17
C TRP A 531 -32.35 16.62 -25.01
N LEU A 532 -31.24 17.25 -24.63
CA LEU A 532 -31.22 18.26 -23.56
C LEU A 532 -31.91 19.57 -23.96
N ALA A 533 -31.93 19.89 -25.25
CA ALA A 533 -32.56 21.11 -25.76
C ALA A 533 -34.11 21.03 -25.83
N GLU A 534 -34.70 19.84 -25.77
CA GLU A 534 -36.15 19.62 -25.79
C GLU A 534 -36.71 19.53 -24.36
N PRO A 535 -37.39 20.58 -23.84
CA PRO A 535 -37.82 20.63 -22.44
C PRO A 535 -38.87 19.58 -22.09
N ARG A 536 -39.65 19.08 -23.07
CA ARG A 536 -40.66 18.04 -22.83
C ARG A 536 -40.03 16.69 -22.45
N LEU A 537 -38.77 16.46 -22.82
CA LEU A 537 -38.02 15.24 -22.51
C LEU A 537 -37.19 15.36 -21.22
N ALA A 538 -37.47 16.36 -20.37
CA ALA A 538 -36.76 16.58 -19.12
C ALA A 538 -36.88 15.39 -18.15
N GLU A 539 -38.08 14.79 -18.08
CA GLU A 539 -38.38 13.63 -17.23
C GLU A 539 -38.11 12.29 -17.93
N SER A 540 -37.72 12.32 -19.21
CA SER A 540 -37.43 11.14 -20.01
C SER A 540 -35.97 10.72 -19.85
N ARG A 541 -35.73 9.42 -19.67
CA ARG A 541 -34.38 8.83 -19.62
C ARG A 541 -33.95 8.33 -21.00
N LEU A 542 -32.79 8.79 -21.48
CA LEU A 542 -32.18 8.27 -22.70
C LEU A 542 -31.17 7.17 -22.34
N VAL A 543 -31.45 5.95 -22.79
CA VAL A 543 -30.58 4.78 -22.62
C VAL A 543 -29.73 4.61 -23.87
N VAL A 544 -28.42 4.69 -23.71
CA VAL A 544 -27.46 4.47 -24.80
C VAL A 544 -26.86 3.07 -24.65
N VAL A 545 -27.15 2.22 -25.64
CA VAL A 545 -26.72 0.83 -25.70
C VAL A 545 -25.48 0.70 -26.56
N THR A 546 -24.40 0.20 -25.98
CA THR A 546 -23.14 -0.15 -26.67
C THR A 546 -22.96 -1.67 -26.73
N HIS A 547 -22.04 -2.13 -27.57
CA HIS A 547 -21.74 -3.55 -27.74
C HIS A 547 -20.24 -3.81 -27.60
N GLY A 548 -19.84 -4.57 -26.58
CA GLY A 548 -18.44 -4.90 -26.31
C GLY A 548 -17.56 -3.68 -26.01
N ALA A 549 -18.14 -2.57 -25.56
CA ALA A 549 -17.39 -1.37 -25.19
C ALA A 549 -16.61 -1.55 -23.87
N VAL A 550 -17.02 -2.50 -23.03
CA VAL A 550 -16.36 -2.84 -21.76
C VAL A 550 -16.24 -4.35 -21.60
N ALA A 551 -15.26 -4.80 -20.81
CA ALA A 551 -15.01 -6.21 -20.52
C ALA A 551 -15.37 -6.55 -19.06
N PRO A 552 -16.64 -6.83 -18.74
CA PRO A 552 -17.04 -7.25 -17.40
C PRO A 552 -16.42 -8.63 -17.09
N GLY A 553 -15.54 -8.70 -16.09
CA GLY A 553 -14.82 -9.93 -15.68
C GLY A 553 -13.29 -9.91 -15.82
N GLY A 554 -12.71 -8.81 -16.30
CA GLY A 554 -11.25 -8.65 -16.45
C GLY A 554 -10.70 -9.32 -17.72
N PRO A 555 -9.40 -9.14 -18.02
CA PRO A 555 -8.77 -9.57 -19.29
C PRO A 555 -8.63 -11.10 -19.45
N VAL A 556 -9.13 -11.89 -18.51
CA VAL A 556 -9.04 -13.36 -18.53
C VAL A 556 -10.37 -13.94 -19.00
N ALA A 557 -10.74 -13.65 -20.25
CA ALA A 557 -11.77 -14.38 -20.96
C ALA A 557 -11.11 -15.38 -21.91
N GLU A 558 -11.45 -16.64 -21.70
CA GLU A 558 -10.98 -17.82 -22.42
C GLU A 558 -11.22 -17.70 -23.94
N GLU A 559 -10.30 -18.32 -24.70
CA GLU A 559 -10.24 -18.45 -26.16
C GLU A 559 -9.60 -17.31 -26.97
N HIS A 560 -8.62 -17.72 -27.79
CA HIS A 560 -7.91 -16.85 -28.72
C HIS A 560 -8.90 -16.29 -29.76
N GLY A 561 -9.10 -14.97 -29.75
CA GLY A 561 -9.61 -14.24 -30.91
C GLY A 561 -10.91 -13.44 -30.77
N SER A 562 -11.60 -13.42 -29.63
CA SER A 562 -12.87 -12.65 -29.49
C SER A 562 -12.88 -11.54 -28.42
N GLY A 563 -11.72 -11.16 -27.88
CA GLY A 563 -11.58 -10.17 -26.79
C GLY A 563 -11.33 -8.71 -27.22
N ALA A 564 -11.62 -8.34 -28.47
CA ALA A 564 -11.41 -6.97 -28.92
C ALA A 564 -12.51 -6.05 -28.37
N VAL A 565 -12.13 -5.07 -27.54
CA VAL A 565 -13.03 -4.00 -27.07
C VAL A 565 -13.45 -3.14 -28.26
N ASP A 566 -14.74 -2.87 -28.42
CA ASP A 566 -15.24 -1.92 -29.42
C ASP A 566 -14.82 -0.51 -29.03
N THR A 567 -13.82 0.01 -29.73
CA THR A 567 -13.22 1.32 -29.45
C THR A 567 -14.19 2.47 -29.69
N ALA A 568 -15.13 2.32 -30.63
CA ALA A 568 -16.17 3.31 -30.88
C ALA A 568 -17.16 3.40 -29.71
N GLY A 569 -17.66 2.25 -29.24
CA GLY A 569 -18.45 2.16 -28.02
C GLY A 569 -17.71 2.69 -26.80
N ALA A 570 -16.44 2.33 -26.60
CA ALA A 570 -15.63 2.77 -25.48
C ALA A 570 -15.42 4.30 -25.46
N ALA A 571 -15.24 4.93 -26.63
CA ALA A 571 -15.14 6.39 -26.73
C ALA A 571 -16.47 7.08 -26.34
N VAL A 572 -17.61 6.49 -26.71
CA VAL A 572 -18.94 6.99 -26.32
C VAL A 572 -19.16 6.89 -24.81
N TRP A 573 -18.65 5.84 -24.15
CA TRP A 573 -18.68 5.73 -22.68
C TRP A 573 -17.99 6.92 -21.99
N GLY A 574 -16.85 7.38 -22.50
CA GLY A 574 -16.16 8.56 -21.99
C GLY A 574 -17.02 9.83 -22.06
N LEU A 575 -17.63 10.08 -23.23
CA LEU A 575 -18.54 11.21 -23.43
C LEU A 575 -19.74 11.16 -22.48
N LEU A 576 -20.40 10.00 -22.37
CA LEU A 576 -21.61 9.88 -21.56
C LEU A 576 -21.35 10.00 -20.07
N ARG A 577 -20.20 9.55 -19.57
CA ARG A 577 -19.83 9.76 -18.16
C ARG A 577 -19.77 11.24 -17.80
N SER A 578 -19.22 12.08 -18.69
CA SER A 578 -19.26 13.54 -18.52
C SER A 578 -20.69 14.07 -18.56
N ALA A 579 -21.51 13.62 -19.52
CA ALA A 579 -22.90 14.05 -19.63
C ALA A 579 -23.76 13.66 -18.40
N GLN A 580 -23.53 12.48 -17.82
CA GLN A 580 -24.16 11.99 -16.60
C GLN A 580 -23.79 12.84 -15.37
N ALA A 581 -22.52 13.26 -15.27
CA ALA A 581 -22.06 14.14 -14.20
C ALA A 581 -22.68 15.55 -14.30
N GLU A 582 -22.84 16.06 -15.53
CA GLU A 582 -23.46 17.37 -15.79
C GLU A 582 -24.99 17.34 -15.66
N ASN A 583 -25.62 16.22 -16.02
CA ASN A 583 -27.09 16.06 -16.06
C ASN A 583 -27.48 14.72 -15.39
N PRO A 584 -27.50 14.67 -14.04
CA PRO A 584 -27.87 13.46 -13.30
C PRO A 584 -29.23 12.90 -13.74
N GLU A 585 -29.38 11.57 -13.71
CA GLU A 585 -30.60 10.82 -14.04
C GLU A 585 -31.13 10.91 -15.49
N ARG A 586 -30.56 11.79 -16.33
CA ARG A 586 -31.02 11.97 -17.73
C ARG A 586 -30.57 10.86 -18.68
N PHE A 587 -29.47 10.18 -18.35
CA PHE A 587 -28.80 9.23 -19.24
C PHE A 587 -28.44 7.92 -18.53
N LEU A 588 -28.69 6.80 -19.20
CA LEU A 588 -28.27 5.47 -18.77
C LEU A 588 -27.31 4.87 -19.81
N LEU A 589 -26.17 4.33 -19.37
CA LEU A 589 -25.26 3.55 -20.21
C LEU A 589 -25.51 2.06 -19.99
N LEU A 590 -25.66 1.31 -21.09
CA LEU A 590 -25.78 -0.15 -21.05
C LEU A 590 -24.86 -0.77 -22.09
N ASP A 591 -23.91 -1.60 -21.68
CA ASP A 591 -23.09 -2.39 -22.61
C ASP A 591 -23.58 -3.83 -22.69
N ARG A 592 -23.55 -4.43 -23.88
CA ARG A 592 -23.83 -5.86 -24.06
C ARG A 592 -22.56 -6.66 -24.38
N ASP A 593 -22.46 -7.86 -23.83
CA ASP A 593 -21.36 -8.79 -24.14
C ASP A 593 -21.40 -9.19 -25.64
N PRO A 594 -20.28 -9.10 -26.37
CA PRO A 594 -20.20 -9.55 -27.76
C PRO A 594 -20.43 -11.06 -27.95
N ARG A 595 -20.32 -11.86 -26.88
CA ARG A 595 -20.55 -13.31 -26.87
C ARG A 595 -21.99 -13.72 -26.52
N GLY A 596 -22.88 -12.73 -26.31
CA GLY A 596 -24.30 -12.95 -26.01
C GLY A 596 -25.12 -13.44 -27.21
N ALA A 597 -26.35 -13.89 -26.92
CA ALA A 597 -27.30 -14.53 -27.83
C ALA A 597 -27.32 -13.97 -29.27
N PRO A 598 -27.29 -14.82 -30.31
CA PRO A 598 -27.38 -14.38 -31.70
C PRO A 598 -28.80 -13.94 -32.10
N ASP A 599 -29.81 -14.21 -31.27
CA ASP A 599 -31.21 -13.92 -31.55
C ASP A 599 -31.60 -12.50 -31.07
N PRO A 600 -32.11 -11.62 -31.97
CA PRO A 600 -32.61 -10.29 -31.62
C PRO A 600 -33.61 -10.26 -30.46
N ASP A 601 -34.44 -11.29 -30.30
CA ASP A 601 -35.46 -11.34 -29.24
C ASP A 601 -34.82 -11.57 -27.85
N GLU A 602 -33.82 -12.45 -27.77
CA GLU A 602 -33.06 -12.70 -26.54
C GLU A 602 -32.21 -11.49 -26.16
N ILE A 603 -31.63 -10.81 -27.16
CA ILE A 603 -30.93 -9.53 -26.98
C ILE A 603 -31.88 -8.47 -26.40
N GLY A 604 -33.10 -8.36 -26.96
CA GLY A 604 -34.12 -7.43 -26.49
C GLY A 604 -34.51 -7.67 -25.03
N ALA A 605 -34.72 -8.94 -24.65
CA ALA A 605 -35.02 -9.32 -23.28
C ALA A 605 -33.88 -8.97 -22.30
N ALA A 606 -32.62 -9.18 -22.70
CA ALA A 606 -31.46 -8.86 -21.85
C ALA A 606 -31.28 -7.35 -21.67
N VAL A 607 -31.50 -6.54 -22.70
CA VAL A 607 -31.47 -5.07 -22.56
C VAL A 607 -32.60 -4.60 -21.66
N LEU A 608 -33.80 -5.13 -21.84
CA LEU A 608 -34.96 -4.79 -21.01
C LEU A 608 -34.69 -5.08 -19.53
N ASP A 609 -34.22 -6.29 -19.19
CA ASP A 609 -33.85 -6.65 -17.82
C ASP A 609 -32.75 -5.73 -17.27
N GLY A 610 -31.72 -5.42 -18.08
CA GLY A 610 -30.65 -4.50 -17.71
C GLY A 610 -31.14 -3.10 -17.36
N VAL A 611 -32.00 -2.51 -18.20
CA VAL A 611 -32.57 -1.17 -17.97
C VAL A 611 -33.47 -1.16 -16.74
N LEU A 612 -34.35 -2.15 -16.58
CA LEU A 612 -35.26 -2.25 -15.43
C LEU A 612 -34.47 -2.34 -14.11
N ARG A 613 -33.46 -3.21 -14.05
CA ARG A 613 -32.59 -3.34 -12.88
C ARG A 613 -31.80 -2.07 -12.58
N ALA A 614 -31.27 -1.45 -13.63
CA ALA A 614 -30.51 -0.22 -13.47
C ALA A 614 -31.36 0.90 -12.89
N VAL A 615 -32.60 1.07 -13.37
CA VAL A 615 -33.51 2.10 -12.85
C VAL A 615 -33.98 1.77 -11.42
N ALA A 616 -34.33 0.50 -11.14
CA ALA A 616 -34.78 0.09 -9.82
C ALA A 616 -33.70 0.25 -8.72
N LEU A 617 -32.43 0.12 -9.09
CA LEU A 617 -31.27 0.23 -8.18
C LEU A 617 -30.52 1.57 -8.30
N ASP A 618 -31.06 2.52 -9.09
CA ASP A 618 -30.45 3.82 -9.38
C ASP A 618 -29.00 3.72 -9.91
N GLU A 619 -28.75 2.74 -10.75
CA GLU A 619 -27.47 2.54 -11.42
C GLU A 619 -27.41 3.33 -12.73
N PRO A 620 -26.46 4.26 -12.91
CA PRO A 620 -26.33 5.01 -14.15
C PRO A 620 -25.66 4.21 -15.28
N GLN A 621 -25.02 3.08 -14.95
CA GLN A 621 -24.19 2.31 -15.86
C GLN A 621 -24.33 0.81 -15.55
N VAL A 622 -24.63 0.01 -16.56
CA VAL A 622 -24.70 -1.44 -16.44
C VAL A 622 -24.08 -2.15 -17.65
N ALA A 623 -23.69 -3.41 -17.45
CA ALA A 623 -23.33 -4.34 -18.52
C ALA A 623 -24.20 -5.59 -18.43
N VAL A 624 -24.60 -6.16 -19.58
CA VAL A 624 -25.45 -7.35 -19.66
C VAL A 624 -24.78 -8.44 -20.49
N GLY A 625 -24.86 -9.70 -20.04
CA GLY A 625 -24.21 -10.84 -20.69
C GLY A 625 -24.32 -12.11 -19.87
N SER A 626 -24.23 -13.29 -20.50
CA SER A 626 -24.27 -14.60 -19.81
C SER A 626 -25.40 -14.75 -18.77
N GLY A 627 -26.58 -14.17 -19.04
CA GLY A 627 -27.74 -14.20 -18.14
C GLY A 627 -27.61 -13.37 -16.86
N ARG A 628 -26.66 -12.44 -16.78
CA ARG A 628 -26.40 -11.57 -15.62
C ARG A 628 -26.31 -10.10 -16.03
N VAL A 629 -26.54 -9.25 -15.03
CA VAL A 629 -26.37 -7.79 -15.11
C VAL A 629 -25.31 -7.37 -14.10
N TRP A 630 -24.35 -6.57 -14.53
CA TRP A 630 -23.27 -6.05 -13.69
C TRP A 630 -23.28 -4.54 -13.67
N ALA A 631 -22.84 -3.94 -12.56
CA ALA A 631 -22.61 -2.51 -12.45
C ALA A 631 -21.13 -2.22 -12.13
N PRO A 632 -20.54 -1.17 -12.71
CA PRO A 632 -19.16 -0.81 -12.45
C PRO A 632 -19.03 -0.15 -11.07
N ARG A 633 -17.95 -0.46 -10.36
CA ARG A 633 -17.57 0.10 -9.07
C ARG A 633 -16.12 0.54 -9.13
N LEU A 634 -15.82 1.74 -8.64
CA LEU A 634 -14.45 2.18 -8.49
C LEU A 634 -13.87 1.58 -7.21
N THR A 635 -12.82 0.79 -7.32
CA THR A 635 -12.13 0.14 -6.19
C THR A 635 -10.65 0.52 -6.19
N ARG A 636 -9.96 0.42 -5.05
CA ARG A 636 -8.52 0.70 -4.98
C ARG A 636 -7.72 -0.40 -5.68
N ALA A 637 -6.71 -0.01 -6.45
CA ALA A 637 -5.78 -0.96 -7.04
C ALA A 637 -4.92 -1.63 -5.96
N GLY A 638 -4.74 -2.95 -6.03
CA GLY A 638 -3.98 -3.74 -5.05
C GLY A 638 -4.77 -4.27 -3.84
N GLY A 639 -6.04 -3.89 -3.68
CA GLY A 639 -6.91 -4.45 -2.63
C GLY A 639 -7.46 -5.85 -2.99
N PRO A 640 -7.97 -6.62 -2.01
CA PRO A 640 -8.68 -7.86 -2.28
C PRO A 640 -9.88 -7.58 -3.21
N GLY A 641 -9.84 -8.14 -4.43
CA GLY A 641 -10.83 -7.89 -5.50
C GLY A 641 -10.36 -6.97 -6.61
N SER A 642 -9.23 -6.27 -6.48
CA SER A 642 -8.59 -5.61 -7.61
C SER A 642 -8.01 -6.69 -8.55
N GLY A 643 -8.25 -6.55 -9.86
CA GLY A 643 -7.84 -7.53 -10.88
C GLY A 643 -6.45 -8.09 -10.60
N GLY A 644 -6.36 -9.43 -10.56
CA GLY A 644 -5.27 -10.18 -9.95
C GLY A 644 -3.85 -9.78 -10.36
N LEU A 645 -2.86 -10.35 -9.66
CA LEU A 645 -1.42 -10.06 -9.85
C LEU A 645 -1.05 -9.97 -11.35
N VAL A 646 -0.69 -8.77 -11.79
CA VAL A 646 -0.24 -8.51 -13.17
C VAL A 646 1.26 -8.80 -13.24
N GLY A 647 1.68 -9.60 -14.23
CA GLY A 647 3.09 -9.88 -14.47
C GLY A 647 3.92 -8.60 -14.72
N PRO A 648 5.25 -8.64 -14.53
CA PRO A 648 6.10 -7.48 -14.74
C PRO A 648 5.99 -6.97 -16.20
N VAL A 649 5.71 -5.69 -16.37
CA VAL A 649 5.54 -5.08 -17.70
C VAL A 649 6.84 -5.20 -18.51
N GLY A 650 6.74 -5.72 -19.74
CA GLY A 650 7.88 -5.86 -20.65
C GLY A 650 8.71 -7.13 -20.47
N GLU A 651 8.42 -7.95 -19.45
CA GLU A 651 9.11 -9.22 -19.19
C GLU A 651 8.24 -10.40 -19.65
N PRO A 652 8.56 -11.06 -20.79
CA PRO A 652 7.73 -12.13 -21.33
C PRO A 652 7.73 -13.40 -20.46
N ALA A 653 8.72 -13.54 -19.57
CA ALA A 653 8.82 -14.65 -18.62
C ALA A 653 8.98 -14.16 -17.18
N TRP A 654 8.08 -14.63 -16.34
CA TRP A 654 8.04 -14.31 -14.92
C TRP A 654 7.52 -15.52 -14.13
N ARG A 655 7.60 -15.45 -12.80
CA ARG A 655 6.97 -16.41 -11.89
C ARG A 655 6.57 -15.71 -10.60
N LEU A 656 5.64 -16.29 -9.86
CA LEU A 656 5.34 -15.86 -8.49
C LEU A 656 6.48 -16.31 -7.57
N ALA A 657 6.85 -15.44 -6.65
CA ALA A 657 7.80 -15.71 -5.58
C ALA A 657 7.42 -14.92 -4.33
N VAL A 658 7.80 -15.44 -3.16
CA VAL A 658 7.66 -14.72 -1.90
C VAL A 658 8.86 -13.78 -1.74
N ARG A 659 8.63 -12.47 -1.65
CA ARG A 659 9.69 -11.48 -1.43
C ARG A 659 9.59 -10.86 -0.04
N GLY A 660 10.66 -10.96 0.75
CA GLY A 660 10.69 -10.43 2.12
C GLY A 660 10.22 -11.46 3.14
N ALA A 661 9.42 -11.05 4.12
CA ALA A 661 8.88 -11.96 5.12
C ALA A 661 7.94 -12.98 4.47
N SER A 662 7.95 -14.22 4.96
CA SER A 662 7.06 -15.26 4.46
C SER A 662 5.63 -15.03 4.92
N THR A 663 4.89 -14.25 4.14
CA THR A 663 3.46 -14.01 4.26
C THR A 663 2.81 -14.09 2.88
N VAL A 664 1.49 -14.33 2.84
CA VAL A 664 0.74 -14.39 1.58
C VAL A 664 0.78 -13.04 0.85
N ASP A 665 0.76 -11.93 1.59
CA ASP A 665 0.80 -10.57 1.03
C ASP A 665 2.09 -10.25 0.27
N ASN A 666 3.16 -11.01 0.56
CA ASN A 666 4.48 -10.84 -0.05
C ASN A 666 4.70 -11.73 -1.29
N VAL A 667 3.67 -12.44 -1.75
CA VAL A 667 3.70 -13.18 -3.03
C VAL A 667 3.59 -12.20 -4.18
N THR A 668 4.66 -12.07 -4.96
CA THR A 668 4.76 -11.10 -6.06
C THR A 668 5.31 -11.75 -7.33
N PRO A 669 4.90 -11.27 -8.52
CA PRO A 669 5.55 -11.64 -9.78
C PRO A 669 6.99 -11.14 -9.83
N VAL A 670 7.91 -12.02 -10.21
CA VAL A 670 9.33 -11.71 -10.41
C VAL A 670 9.78 -12.15 -11.81
N PRO A 671 10.68 -11.39 -12.47
CA PRO A 671 11.26 -11.82 -13.74
C PRO A 671 11.92 -13.20 -13.63
N CYS A 672 11.77 -14.02 -14.68
CA CYS A 672 12.33 -15.37 -14.75
C CYS A 672 12.82 -15.65 -16.18
N PRO A 673 13.80 -14.89 -16.70
CA PRO A 673 14.26 -15.02 -18.09
C PRO A 673 14.84 -16.41 -18.38
N GLU A 674 15.46 -17.06 -17.39
CA GLU A 674 15.93 -18.45 -17.48
C GLU A 674 14.86 -19.46 -17.96
N ALA A 675 13.56 -19.20 -17.80
CA ALA A 675 12.51 -20.08 -18.35
C ALA A 675 12.45 -20.11 -19.90
N LEU A 676 13.09 -19.13 -20.55
CA LEU A 676 13.17 -19.01 -22.01
C LEU A 676 14.55 -19.41 -22.56
N GLU A 677 15.48 -19.84 -21.72
CA GLU A 677 16.78 -20.36 -22.18
C GLU A 677 16.62 -21.62 -23.05
N PRO A 678 17.53 -21.90 -24.00
CA PRO A 678 17.45 -23.07 -24.87
C PRO A 678 17.27 -24.38 -24.08
N LEU A 679 16.35 -25.24 -24.54
CA LEU A 679 16.03 -26.50 -23.86
C LEU A 679 17.17 -27.52 -23.97
N GLY A 680 17.46 -28.19 -22.85
CA GLY A 680 18.36 -29.32 -22.77
C GLY A 680 17.73 -30.63 -23.29
N PRO A 681 18.52 -31.72 -23.38
CA PRO A 681 18.01 -33.02 -23.76
C PRO A 681 16.94 -33.54 -22.80
N GLY A 682 15.82 -34.03 -23.34
CA GLY A 682 14.70 -34.56 -22.56
C GLY A 682 13.76 -33.50 -21.97
N GLU A 683 14.01 -32.21 -22.22
CA GLU A 683 13.19 -31.12 -21.68
C GLU A 683 12.10 -30.65 -22.65
N VAL A 684 10.97 -30.21 -22.11
CA VAL A 684 9.89 -29.55 -22.85
C VAL A 684 9.54 -28.23 -22.18
N ARG A 685 9.22 -27.21 -22.99
CA ARG A 685 8.66 -25.94 -22.50
C ARG A 685 7.16 -25.96 -22.61
N ILE A 686 6.50 -25.58 -21.52
CA ILE A 686 5.05 -25.60 -21.39
C ILE A 686 4.55 -24.17 -21.14
N ALA A 687 3.62 -23.71 -21.98
CA ALA A 687 2.77 -22.56 -21.67
C ALA A 687 1.77 -22.99 -20.61
N VAL A 688 1.94 -22.51 -19.38
CA VAL A 688 1.13 -22.95 -18.24
C VAL A 688 -0.23 -22.26 -18.30
N HIS A 689 -1.30 -23.05 -18.28
CA HIS A 689 -2.69 -22.55 -18.28
C HIS A 689 -3.37 -22.71 -16.92
N ALA A 690 -2.95 -23.69 -16.12
CA ALA A 690 -3.42 -23.90 -14.76
C ALA A 690 -2.33 -24.57 -13.92
N ALA A 691 -2.24 -24.22 -12.64
CA ALA A 691 -1.31 -24.81 -11.69
C ALA A 691 -2.08 -25.36 -10.47
N GLY A 692 -1.63 -26.49 -9.93
CA GLY A 692 -2.12 -27.00 -8.65
C GLY A 692 -1.45 -26.26 -7.49
N MET A 693 -2.22 -25.94 -6.45
CA MET A 693 -1.70 -25.36 -5.21
C MET A 693 -1.80 -26.41 -4.09
N ASN A 694 -0.66 -26.83 -3.58
CA ASN A 694 -0.58 -27.88 -2.57
C ASN A 694 -0.38 -27.30 -1.17
N PHE A 695 -0.65 -28.11 -0.13
CA PHE A 695 -0.43 -27.70 1.27
C PHE A 695 1.03 -27.30 1.54
N ARG A 696 1.98 -27.96 0.87
CA ARG A 696 3.40 -27.56 0.85
C ARG A 696 3.59 -26.11 0.42
N ASP A 697 2.93 -25.68 -0.66
CA ASP A 697 3.09 -24.33 -1.20
C ASP A 697 2.56 -23.28 -0.22
N ALA A 698 1.45 -23.58 0.46
CA ALA A 698 0.89 -22.73 1.51
C ALA A 698 1.87 -22.58 2.69
N LEU A 699 2.44 -23.68 3.19
CA LEU A 699 3.44 -23.63 4.27
C LEU A 699 4.71 -22.86 3.87
N ILE A 700 5.14 -22.97 2.61
CA ILE A 700 6.28 -22.20 2.10
C ILE A 700 5.93 -20.71 2.09
N ALA A 701 4.73 -20.35 1.65
CA ALA A 701 4.28 -18.96 1.60
C ALA A 701 4.29 -18.29 2.98
N VAL A 702 3.95 -19.02 4.03
CA VAL A 702 3.93 -18.52 5.43
C VAL A 702 5.18 -18.85 6.25
N GLY A 703 6.23 -19.42 5.63
CA GLY A 703 7.52 -19.67 6.28
C GLY A 703 7.53 -20.83 7.27
N MET A 704 6.52 -21.70 7.24
CA MET A 704 6.35 -22.84 8.13
C MET A 704 6.84 -24.17 7.51
N TYR A 705 7.36 -24.15 6.27
CA TYR A 705 7.80 -25.36 5.60
C TYR A 705 9.15 -25.87 6.11
N PRO A 706 9.25 -27.12 6.61
CA PRO A 706 10.49 -27.68 7.13
C PRO A 706 11.59 -27.74 6.06
N GLY A 707 12.81 -27.30 6.41
CA GLY A 707 13.99 -27.38 5.54
C GLY A 707 14.14 -26.27 4.50
N GLY A 708 13.22 -25.29 4.47
CA GLY A 708 13.21 -24.21 3.48
C GLY A 708 12.70 -24.68 2.11
N GLY A 709 11.70 -24.00 1.57
CA GLY A 709 11.14 -24.30 0.25
C GLY A 709 11.07 -23.07 -0.63
N VAL A 710 11.06 -23.28 -1.94
CA VAL A 710 10.91 -22.19 -2.92
C VAL A 710 9.47 -22.17 -3.41
N PHE A 711 8.79 -21.03 -3.23
CA PHE A 711 7.44 -20.84 -3.75
C PHE A 711 7.47 -20.69 -5.27
N ARG A 712 7.17 -21.77 -6.01
CA ARG A 712 7.16 -21.76 -7.49
C ARG A 712 6.15 -22.72 -8.13
N GLY A 713 5.39 -23.46 -7.32
CA GLY A 713 4.46 -24.49 -7.79
C GLY A 713 5.19 -25.76 -8.25
N SER A 714 4.56 -26.91 -8.05
CA SER A 714 5.15 -28.24 -8.32
C SER A 714 4.34 -29.11 -9.29
N GLU A 715 3.18 -28.62 -9.73
CA GLU A 715 2.34 -29.30 -10.71
C GLU A 715 1.50 -28.32 -11.53
N GLY A 716 1.05 -28.76 -12.68
CA GLY A 716 0.12 -27.99 -13.48
C GLY A 716 -0.31 -28.67 -14.76
N ALA A 717 -0.98 -27.89 -15.60
CA ALA A 717 -1.44 -28.26 -16.91
C ALA A 717 -1.25 -27.10 -17.91
N GLY A 718 -0.86 -27.43 -19.13
CA GLY A 718 -0.53 -26.44 -20.14
C GLY A 718 -0.37 -27.02 -21.54
N VAL A 719 0.18 -26.21 -22.45
CA VAL A 719 0.43 -26.60 -23.83
C VAL A 719 1.93 -26.62 -24.09
N VAL A 720 2.44 -27.69 -24.70
CA VAL A 720 3.85 -27.77 -25.13
C VAL A 720 4.09 -26.75 -26.24
N VAL A 721 5.05 -25.84 -26.03
CA VAL A 721 5.40 -24.79 -27.01
C VAL A 721 6.76 -24.98 -27.66
N ASP A 722 7.64 -25.75 -27.02
CA ASP A 722 8.98 -26.05 -27.52
C ASP A 722 9.48 -27.37 -26.93
N ILE A 723 10.37 -28.05 -27.65
CA ILE A 723 10.84 -29.40 -27.33
C ILE A 723 12.36 -29.49 -27.50
N GLY A 724 13.04 -29.94 -26.45
CA GLY A 724 14.47 -30.18 -26.45
C GLY A 724 14.87 -31.45 -27.21
N PRO A 725 16.18 -31.65 -27.46
CA PRO A 725 16.70 -32.87 -28.08
C PRO A 725 16.27 -34.14 -27.32
N GLU A 726 16.21 -35.30 -27.98
CA GLU A 726 15.95 -36.61 -27.35
C GLU A 726 14.56 -36.82 -26.73
N VAL A 727 13.63 -35.85 -26.85
CA VAL A 727 12.23 -36.05 -26.48
C VAL A 727 11.50 -36.82 -27.58
N ALA A 728 10.89 -37.95 -27.21
CA ALA A 728 10.05 -38.75 -28.09
C ALA A 728 8.66 -38.95 -27.45
N GLY A 729 7.60 -38.77 -28.23
CA GLY A 729 6.21 -39.01 -27.78
C GLY A 729 5.41 -37.77 -27.35
N LEU A 730 5.98 -36.57 -27.47
CA LEU A 730 5.29 -35.29 -27.33
C LEU A 730 5.56 -34.41 -28.56
N ALA A 731 4.61 -33.55 -28.90
CA ALA A 731 4.70 -32.58 -29.98
C ALA A 731 4.29 -31.17 -29.50
N VAL A 732 4.82 -30.15 -30.18
CA VAL A 732 4.37 -28.76 -29.96
C VAL A 732 2.89 -28.67 -30.28
N GLY A 733 2.12 -28.06 -29.37
CA GLY A 733 0.66 -28.00 -29.41
C GLY A 733 -0.03 -29.04 -28.53
N ASP A 734 0.68 -30.06 -28.02
CA ASP A 734 0.10 -31.06 -27.14
C ASP A 734 -0.33 -30.46 -25.80
N ARG A 735 -1.54 -30.81 -25.38
CA ARG A 735 -2.07 -30.45 -24.06
C ARG A 735 -1.56 -31.45 -23.04
N VAL A 736 -0.80 -30.99 -22.04
CA VAL A 736 -0.13 -31.87 -21.07
C VAL A 736 -0.45 -31.47 -19.62
N MET A 737 -0.43 -32.44 -18.72
CA MET A 737 -0.45 -32.25 -17.27
C MET A 737 0.66 -33.07 -16.61
N GLY A 738 1.11 -32.67 -15.43
CA GLY A 738 2.11 -33.44 -14.71
C GLY A 738 2.80 -32.67 -13.60
N LEU A 739 3.98 -33.17 -13.22
CA LEU A 739 4.82 -32.58 -12.19
C LEU A 739 5.91 -31.74 -12.85
N PHE A 740 5.89 -30.44 -12.59
CA PHE A 740 6.92 -29.54 -13.04
C PHE A 740 7.02 -28.33 -12.13
N GLU A 741 8.25 -27.91 -11.88
CA GLU A 741 8.56 -26.76 -11.05
C GLU A 741 8.38 -25.46 -11.87
N GLY A 742 7.95 -24.38 -11.23
CA GLY A 742 7.72 -23.10 -11.93
C GLY A 742 6.31 -22.93 -12.50
N ALA A 743 5.39 -23.83 -12.16
CA ALA A 743 3.98 -23.75 -12.58
C ALA A 743 3.28 -22.45 -12.14
N PHE A 744 3.79 -21.75 -11.11
CA PHE A 744 3.29 -20.42 -10.75
C PHE A 744 3.88 -19.32 -11.63
N GLY A 745 3.80 -19.47 -12.95
CA GLY A 745 4.24 -18.50 -13.94
C GLY A 745 3.71 -18.88 -15.33
N PRO A 746 3.80 -18.00 -16.34
CA PRO A 746 3.35 -18.30 -17.71
C PRO A 746 4.11 -19.44 -18.39
N TRP A 747 5.35 -19.72 -17.96
CA TRP A 747 6.21 -20.72 -18.57
C TRP A 747 6.80 -21.66 -17.53
N ALA A 748 6.81 -22.95 -17.85
CA ALA A 748 7.54 -23.96 -17.10
C ALA A 748 8.41 -24.80 -18.05
N VAL A 749 9.58 -25.20 -17.56
CA VAL A 749 10.43 -26.20 -18.23
C VAL A 749 10.33 -27.48 -17.42
N ALA A 750 10.00 -28.58 -18.10
CA ALA A 750 9.76 -29.87 -17.48
C ALA A 750 10.57 -30.97 -18.15
N ASP A 751 10.97 -31.97 -17.38
CA ASP A 751 11.42 -33.24 -17.94
C ASP A 751 10.22 -33.94 -18.61
N ALA A 752 10.37 -34.33 -19.88
CA ALA A 752 9.30 -34.92 -20.67
C ALA A 752 8.69 -36.19 -20.04
N ARG A 753 9.42 -36.89 -19.17
CA ARG A 753 8.95 -38.09 -18.46
C ARG A 753 8.00 -37.77 -17.31
N MET A 754 7.97 -36.52 -16.85
CA MET A 754 7.16 -36.07 -15.72
C MET A 754 5.80 -35.52 -16.14
N VAL A 755 5.50 -35.52 -17.44
CA VAL A 755 4.25 -35.02 -18.00
C VAL A 755 3.57 -36.06 -18.88
N VAL A 756 2.24 -35.96 -18.96
CA VAL A 756 1.39 -36.84 -19.77
C VAL A 756 0.33 -36.02 -20.51
N PRO A 757 -0.17 -36.50 -21.66
CA PRO A 757 -1.28 -35.84 -22.35
C PRO A 757 -2.52 -35.71 -21.45
N ILE A 758 -3.21 -34.58 -21.55
CA ILE A 758 -4.50 -34.37 -20.88
C ILE A 758 -5.57 -35.22 -21.57
N PRO A 759 -6.37 -36.02 -20.84
CA PRO A 759 -7.47 -36.79 -21.41
C PRO A 759 -8.49 -35.94 -22.17
N ASP A 760 -9.11 -36.53 -23.19
CA ASP A 760 -10.17 -35.87 -23.96
C ASP A 760 -11.33 -35.43 -23.05
N GLY A 761 -11.81 -34.22 -23.27
CA GLY A 761 -12.90 -33.62 -22.50
C GLY A 761 -12.51 -33.00 -21.15
N TRP A 762 -11.25 -33.10 -20.71
CA TRP A 762 -10.79 -32.42 -19.51
C TRP A 762 -10.38 -30.97 -19.78
N SER A 763 -10.75 -30.06 -18.89
CA SER A 763 -10.21 -28.70 -18.84
C SER A 763 -8.80 -28.67 -18.24
N PHE A 764 -8.03 -27.60 -18.48
CA PHE A 764 -6.72 -27.41 -17.84
C PHE A 764 -6.83 -27.37 -16.30
N ARG A 765 -7.89 -26.77 -15.76
CA ARG A 765 -8.11 -26.69 -14.30
C ARG A 765 -8.34 -28.07 -13.67
N GLN A 766 -9.15 -28.91 -14.32
CA GLN A 766 -9.34 -30.29 -13.88
C GLN A 766 -8.04 -31.08 -13.95
N ALA A 767 -7.30 -30.95 -15.05
CA ALA A 767 -6.04 -31.64 -15.24
C ALA A 767 -4.95 -31.21 -14.23
N ALA A 768 -4.88 -29.93 -13.87
CA ALA A 768 -3.91 -29.42 -12.90
C ALA A 768 -4.17 -29.86 -11.45
N ALA A 769 -5.39 -30.31 -11.12
CA ALA A 769 -5.77 -30.70 -9.76
C ALA A 769 -5.47 -32.18 -9.42
N VAL A 770 -4.91 -32.93 -10.38
CA VAL A 770 -4.76 -34.39 -10.29
C VAL A 770 -3.35 -34.87 -9.93
N PRO A 771 -2.25 -34.37 -10.53
CA PRO A 771 -0.93 -35.03 -10.48
C PRO A 771 -0.43 -35.37 -9.07
N VAL A 772 -0.14 -34.38 -8.22
CA VAL A 772 0.41 -34.57 -6.87
C VAL A 772 -0.56 -35.34 -6.00
N VAL A 773 -1.83 -34.95 -6.03
CA VAL A 773 -2.87 -35.52 -5.16
C VAL A 773 -3.08 -37.01 -5.41
N PHE A 774 -3.24 -37.43 -6.67
CA PHE A 774 -3.48 -38.82 -7.02
C PHE A 774 -2.19 -39.65 -6.99
N LEU A 775 -1.04 -39.10 -7.40
CA LEU A 775 0.24 -39.82 -7.29
C LEU A 775 0.59 -40.10 -5.82
N THR A 776 0.39 -39.12 -4.93
CA THR A 776 0.64 -39.31 -3.49
C THR A 776 -0.24 -40.41 -2.91
N ALA A 777 -1.54 -40.38 -3.23
CA ALA A 777 -2.50 -41.36 -2.74
C ALA A 777 -2.23 -42.76 -3.32
N TRP A 778 -1.93 -42.86 -4.62
CA TRP A 778 -1.60 -44.11 -5.28
C TRP A 778 -0.31 -44.71 -4.72
N TYR A 779 0.75 -43.92 -4.62
CA TYR A 779 2.03 -44.36 -4.07
C TYR A 779 1.89 -44.85 -2.63
N GLY A 780 1.14 -44.13 -1.79
CA GLY A 780 0.89 -44.51 -0.40
C GLY A 780 0.09 -45.80 -0.26
N LEU A 781 -1.04 -45.91 -0.97
CA LEU A 781 -1.98 -47.03 -0.81
C LEU A 781 -1.58 -48.27 -1.61
N VAL A 782 -1.10 -48.10 -2.84
CA VAL A 782 -0.80 -49.20 -3.76
C VAL A 782 0.65 -49.62 -3.66
N ASP A 783 1.59 -48.70 -3.85
CA ASP A 783 3.01 -49.07 -3.99
C ASP A 783 3.68 -49.37 -2.64
N LEU A 784 3.37 -48.57 -1.61
CA LEU A 784 3.92 -48.75 -0.26
C LEU A 784 3.11 -49.70 0.61
N ALA A 785 1.79 -49.48 0.71
CA ALA A 785 0.94 -50.29 1.58
C ALA A 785 0.47 -51.60 0.94
N GLY A 786 0.37 -51.66 -0.39
CA GLY A 786 -0.11 -52.86 -1.10
C GLY A 786 -1.57 -53.19 -0.83
N LEU A 787 -2.43 -52.18 -0.64
CA LEU A 787 -3.84 -52.32 -0.27
C LEU A 787 -4.62 -53.20 -1.26
N ARG A 788 -5.44 -54.12 -0.72
CA ARG A 788 -6.23 -55.10 -1.49
C ARG A 788 -7.72 -54.98 -1.25
N ASP A 789 -8.49 -55.61 -2.14
CA ASP A 789 -9.94 -55.76 -2.04
C ASP A 789 -10.35 -56.39 -0.70
N GLY A 790 -11.36 -55.79 -0.05
CA GLY A 790 -11.88 -56.23 1.25
C GLY A 790 -11.06 -55.84 2.47
N GLU A 791 -9.90 -55.18 2.31
CA GLU A 791 -9.15 -54.62 3.45
C GLU A 791 -9.76 -53.29 3.92
N SER A 792 -9.48 -52.88 5.15
CA SER A 792 -9.95 -51.59 5.69
C SER A 792 -8.82 -50.57 5.76
N VAL A 793 -9.15 -49.30 5.49
CA VAL A 793 -8.20 -48.19 5.51
C VAL A 793 -8.78 -46.97 6.22
N LEU A 794 -7.98 -46.34 7.08
CA LEU A 794 -8.31 -45.05 7.72
C LEU A 794 -7.64 -43.91 6.94
N ILE A 795 -8.44 -42.95 6.48
CA ILE A 795 -8.01 -41.79 5.70
C ILE A 795 -8.32 -40.52 6.50
N HIS A 796 -7.28 -39.82 6.93
CA HIS A 796 -7.42 -38.54 7.62
C HIS A 796 -7.66 -37.37 6.65
N ALA A 797 -8.38 -36.36 7.11
CA ALA A 797 -8.68 -35.14 6.37
C ALA A 797 -9.25 -35.43 4.96
N ALA A 798 -10.26 -36.32 4.89
CA ALA A 798 -10.81 -36.84 3.65
C ALA A 798 -11.47 -35.78 2.74
N THR A 799 -11.74 -34.59 3.27
CA THR A 799 -12.24 -33.42 2.52
C THR A 799 -11.14 -32.63 1.81
N GLY A 800 -9.86 -32.86 2.14
CA GLY A 800 -8.71 -32.27 1.43
C GLY A 800 -8.40 -32.99 0.12
N GLY A 801 -7.55 -32.40 -0.72
CA GLY A 801 -7.20 -32.94 -2.05
C GLY A 801 -6.72 -34.41 -2.01
N VAL A 802 -5.61 -34.68 -1.31
CA VAL A 802 -5.06 -36.04 -1.15
C VAL A 802 -6.06 -36.98 -0.50
N GLY A 803 -6.82 -36.50 0.49
CA GLY A 803 -7.85 -37.28 1.17
C GLY A 803 -8.94 -37.77 0.21
N MET A 804 -9.47 -36.88 -0.63
CA MET A 804 -10.48 -37.23 -1.64
C MET A 804 -9.94 -38.26 -2.65
N ALA A 805 -8.71 -38.07 -3.14
CA ALA A 805 -8.10 -39.03 -4.07
C ALA A 805 -7.87 -40.40 -3.41
N ALA A 806 -7.39 -40.43 -2.16
CA ALA A 806 -7.20 -41.66 -1.41
C ALA A 806 -8.52 -42.41 -1.20
N VAL A 807 -9.62 -41.72 -0.90
CA VAL A 807 -10.95 -42.33 -0.77
C VAL A 807 -11.41 -42.93 -2.10
N GLN A 808 -11.22 -42.21 -3.21
CA GLN A 808 -11.59 -42.69 -4.55
C GLN A 808 -10.78 -43.93 -4.94
N ILE A 809 -9.47 -43.91 -4.73
CA ILE A 809 -8.57 -45.04 -5.02
C ILE A 809 -8.92 -46.24 -4.13
N ALA A 810 -9.06 -46.06 -2.82
CA ALA A 810 -9.40 -47.15 -1.90
C ALA A 810 -10.74 -47.81 -2.27
N ARG A 811 -11.76 -47.02 -2.61
CA ARG A 811 -13.04 -47.55 -3.10
C ARG A 811 -12.92 -48.27 -4.44
N HIS A 812 -12.11 -47.75 -5.35
CA HIS A 812 -11.83 -48.39 -6.64
C HIS A 812 -11.15 -49.76 -6.45
N LEU A 813 -10.28 -49.88 -5.45
CA LEU A 813 -9.61 -51.13 -5.08
C LEU A 813 -10.48 -52.08 -4.25
N GLY A 814 -11.69 -51.68 -3.87
CA GLY A 814 -12.63 -52.49 -3.09
C GLY A 814 -12.38 -52.51 -1.57
N ALA A 815 -11.60 -51.57 -1.06
CA ALA A 815 -11.35 -51.44 0.37
C ALA A 815 -12.50 -50.74 1.13
N GLU A 816 -12.68 -51.09 2.40
CA GLU A 816 -13.58 -50.42 3.32
C GLU A 816 -12.93 -49.15 3.89
N VAL A 817 -13.54 -48.00 3.66
CA VAL A 817 -12.93 -46.69 3.99
C VAL A 817 -13.53 -46.12 5.27
N TYR A 818 -12.65 -45.86 6.24
CA TYR A 818 -12.92 -45.03 7.41
C TYR A 818 -12.29 -43.66 7.17
N ALA A 819 -13.03 -42.57 7.40
CA ALA A 819 -12.57 -41.23 7.08
C ALA A 819 -12.74 -40.26 8.26
N THR A 820 -11.80 -39.32 8.42
CA THR A 820 -11.97 -38.17 9.32
C THR A 820 -12.11 -36.87 8.54
N ALA A 821 -12.95 -35.97 9.03
CA ALA A 821 -13.12 -34.61 8.52
C ALA A 821 -13.35 -33.67 9.71
N SER A 822 -12.91 -32.42 9.59
CA SER A 822 -13.32 -31.38 10.53
C SER A 822 -14.81 -31.06 10.34
N PRO A 823 -15.56 -30.67 11.39
CA PRO A 823 -16.96 -30.29 11.29
C PRO A 823 -17.24 -29.16 10.30
#